data_AF-A0A6I8NXJ0-F1
#
_entry.id   AF-A0A6I8NXJ0-F1
#
_cell.length_a   1.000
_cell.length_b   1.000
_cell.length_c   1.000
_cell.angle_alpha   90.00
_cell.angle_beta   90.00
_cell.angle_gamma   90.00
#
_symmetry.space_group_name_H-M   'P 1'
#
loop_
_entity.id
_entity.type
_entity.pdbx_description
1 polymer ?
#
loop_
_entity_poly.entity_id
_entity_poly.type
_entity_poly.pdbx_seq_one_letter_code
_entity_poly.pdbx_strand_id
1 'polypeptide(L)'
;MQVLINFDFFHQASFPGNLHLVMVLRPTGFIQRTFTDIGFRFSQEDFILKLPVVMLSSVSDLLTYIDEKQLTPEFGGTLEYCHSEWVIFRTAIESFALTVKEVAQMLQSFGTELAERELPDDIYSLERILAVRTEKYYQLKEDITTVMHEGNMLLRNLEVPDTRDSSQETPQEKTGDWDTVNRLLAQLHEMETAFDGFWEKHQLKMEQYLQLCKFEQSFQELKNTIEFLMAQQVELPVTGENVSEVKQRLTDLGNLDEMAQELIGKAQIVILHGHQLAANHHYALDLICQRCNELRHLSDVLTDEIKAKQVQLSKTLELHSRLQQALACCDEGAYLLANQQMDKCQSKEGAQQALQDIEKFLETSLPCLNYDPQVLQYDFESILTPELKAQIQSVQIKLENVRSMFESRQACFKKLTDKQVRPVQLVAPRPENTSRSRSPLFSPKHGKKTSRKSQTSRKIEVMHDYQEKRNSLQSFISESDDNLDILKSHVINELIETERVYVEELFTVLMGYRAEMDNPVMLFLMPPALRNRQDILFGNMPEIYDFHNSIFLHSLESCVGAPERVGFCFLERREDFQMYEKYCQNKPRSELLWRQCSESTFFQECQKKLEHKLGLDSYLLKPVQRLTKYQLLLKELLKYSSSCEGVQELQEALIAMLDLLKSVNDSMHQISITGYDGDLTDLGKILMQGSFSVWIGHRKGATKMKDLARFKPMQRHLFLYEKAIMFCKKREEHGDGYDKTSSYSFKHYLKMNAVGITENIKGDHRKFEIWYSGREEVYVVQAQTVEMKMAWLNEIRKVLFKQQELIKVEKQQYQLTDQVQLSPQLNDWPGMSQSVELCEGLEEWATNSYLSTCSDTEEEDGSQL
;
A
#
# COMPACT_ATOMS: atom_id res chain seq x y z
N MET A 1 21.38 54.14 -27.23
CA MET A 1 20.26 55.09 -27.07
C MET A 1 19.35 54.91 -28.28
N GLN A 2 18.07 54.56 -28.15
CA GLN A 2 17.20 54.36 -29.33
C GLN A 2 16.59 55.69 -29.77
N VAL A 3 16.95 56.14 -30.98
CA VAL A 3 16.37 57.32 -31.63
C VAL A 3 15.26 56.86 -32.56
N LEU A 4 14.02 57.22 -32.26
CA LEU A 4 12.86 56.88 -33.08
C LEU A 4 12.28 58.16 -33.71
N ILE A 5 12.33 58.23 -35.03
CA ILE A 5 11.79 59.33 -35.83
C ILE A 5 10.75 58.75 -36.78
N ASN A 6 9.56 58.49 -36.25
CA ASN A 6 8.28 58.64 -36.96
C ASN A 6 7.11 58.55 -35.98
N PHE A 7 6.04 59.32 -36.26
CA PHE A 7 4.82 59.35 -35.46
C PHE A 7 3.76 58.45 -36.08
N ASP A 8 3.58 57.26 -35.52
CA ASP A 8 2.31 56.52 -35.56
C ASP A 8 2.12 55.76 -34.23
N PHE A 9 0.87 55.69 -33.76
CA PHE A 9 0.42 55.27 -32.43
C PHE A 9 1.29 54.27 -31.65
N PHE A 10 1.89 54.72 -30.54
CA PHE A 10 2.68 53.88 -29.63
C PHE A 10 1.84 53.27 -28.49
N HIS A 11 1.83 51.94 -28.40
CA HIS A 11 1.48 51.21 -27.17
C HIS A 11 2.76 50.72 -26.47
N GLN A 12 2.80 50.79 -25.14
CA GLN A 12 4.01 50.56 -24.32
C GLN A 12 4.55 49.12 -24.31
N ALA A 13 3.91 48.16 -25.00
CA ALA A 13 4.15 46.73 -24.85
C ALA A 13 5.41 46.18 -25.58
N SER A 14 6.09 46.98 -26.40
CA SER A 14 7.05 46.47 -27.40
C SER A 14 8.50 46.99 -27.29
N PHE A 15 8.88 47.64 -26.19
CA PHE A 15 10.26 48.16 -26.02
C PHE A 15 11.09 47.31 -25.05
N PRO A 16 12.26 46.78 -25.48
CA PRO A 16 13.08 45.84 -24.69
C PRO A 16 13.95 46.51 -23.60
N GLY A 17 13.69 47.78 -23.25
CA GLY A 17 14.48 48.51 -22.25
C GLY A 17 13.88 49.85 -21.86
N ASN A 18 14.39 50.43 -20.77
CA ASN A 18 13.88 51.67 -20.20
C ASN A 18 14.09 52.87 -21.14
N LEU A 19 12.99 53.51 -21.55
CA LEU A 19 13.00 54.84 -22.15
C LEU A 19 13.35 55.87 -21.07
N HIS A 20 14.32 56.73 -21.35
CA HIS A 20 14.79 57.78 -20.40
C HIS A 20 14.55 59.20 -20.91
N LEU A 21 14.49 59.39 -22.23
CA LEU A 21 14.40 60.69 -22.90
C LEU A 21 13.80 60.47 -24.29
N VAL A 22 12.82 61.30 -24.67
CA VAL A 22 12.23 61.29 -26.02
C VAL A 22 12.63 62.57 -26.73
N MET A 23 13.27 62.45 -27.90
CA MET A 23 13.63 63.59 -28.74
C MET A 23 12.71 63.62 -29.96
N VAL A 24 12.07 64.76 -30.22
CA VAL A 24 11.14 64.93 -31.34
C VAL A 24 11.69 65.99 -32.28
N LEU A 25 12.02 65.59 -33.51
CA LEU A 25 12.45 66.50 -34.56
C LEU A 25 11.23 67.26 -35.14
N ARG A 26 11.23 68.59 -35.06
CA ARG A 26 10.12 69.40 -35.59
C ARG A 26 10.03 69.30 -37.12
N PRO A 27 8.82 69.18 -37.70
CA PRO A 27 8.60 69.37 -39.13
C PRO A 27 9.15 70.72 -39.62
N THR A 28 9.63 70.77 -40.86
CA THR A 28 10.16 71.99 -41.48
C THR A 28 9.05 72.93 -41.98
N GLY A 29 7.83 72.42 -42.19
CA GLY A 29 6.68 73.21 -42.64
C GLY A 29 6.07 74.09 -41.55
N PHE A 30 5.92 75.39 -41.84
CA PHE A 30 5.43 76.41 -40.88
C PHE A 30 4.05 76.07 -40.27
N ILE A 31 3.12 75.53 -41.06
CA ILE A 31 1.77 75.15 -40.60
C ILE A 31 1.83 73.87 -39.74
N GLN A 32 2.66 72.89 -40.11
CA GLN A 32 2.80 71.64 -39.36
C GLN A 32 3.44 71.84 -37.98
N ARG A 33 4.37 72.79 -37.83
CA ARG A 33 4.93 73.19 -36.52
C ARG A 33 3.84 73.66 -35.56
N THR A 34 2.96 74.56 -36.01
CA THR A 34 1.91 75.13 -35.16
C THR A 34 0.91 74.06 -34.71
N PHE A 35 0.53 73.11 -35.58
CA PHE A 35 -0.35 72.01 -35.20
C PHE A 35 0.31 70.99 -34.26
N THR A 36 1.62 70.70 -34.41
CA THR A 36 2.34 69.78 -33.49
C THR A 36 2.58 70.40 -32.11
N ASP A 37 2.99 71.67 -32.03
CA ASP A 37 3.17 72.37 -30.74
C ASP A 37 1.82 72.61 -30.02
N ILE A 38 0.69 72.71 -30.73
CA ILE A 38 -0.67 72.76 -30.13
C ILE A 38 -1.12 71.37 -29.68
N GLY A 39 -0.94 70.33 -30.50
CA GLY A 39 -1.32 68.96 -30.16
C GLY A 39 -0.67 68.46 -28.86
N PHE A 40 0.63 68.73 -28.69
CA PHE A 40 1.36 68.39 -27.46
C PHE A 40 0.91 69.17 -26.22
N ARG A 41 0.38 70.40 -26.36
CA ARG A 41 -0.12 71.18 -25.23
C ARG A 41 -1.50 70.72 -24.76
N PHE A 42 -2.32 70.15 -25.64
CA PHE A 42 -3.64 69.63 -25.27
C PHE A 42 -3.61 68.17 -24.80
N SER A 43 -2.60 67.37 -25.16
CA SER A 43 -2.46 65.99 -24.68
C SER A 43 -1.67 65.84 -23.37
N GLN A 44 -1.09 66.92 -22.84
CA GLN A 44 -0.18 66.87 -21.69
C GLN A 44 -0.83 66.40 -20.37
N GLU A 45 -2.17 66.45 -20.28
CA GLU A 45 -2.93 65.97 -19.11
C GLU A 45 -3.36 64.49 -19.23
N ASP A 46 -3.48 63.94 -20.45
CA ASP A 46 -3.90 62.54 -20.68
C ASP A 46 -2.75 61.53 -20.63
N PHE A 47 -1.50 61.95 -20.84
CA PHE A 47 -0.33 61.08 -20.79
C PHE A 47 0.35 61.09 -19.42
N ILE A 48 0.02 60.09 -18.57
CA ILE A 48 0.71 59.83 -17.29
C ILE A 48 2.10 59.19 -17.54
N LEU A 49 3.00 59.92 -18.19
CA LEU A 49 4.40 59.54 -18.40
C LEU A 49 5.30 60.69 -17.93
N LYS A 50 6.00 60.49 -16.81
CA LYS A 50 7.03 61.43 -16.29
C LYS A 50 8.35 61.35 -17.09
N LEU A 51 8.27 61.28 -18.41
CA LEU A 51 9.43 61.21 -19.30
C LEU A 51 9.75 62.61 -19.84
N PRO A 52 11.01 63.07 -19.78
CA PRO A 52 11.40 64.31 -20.42
C PRO A 52 11.29 64.18 -21.95
N VAL A 53 10.65 65.17 -22.58
CA VAL A 53 10.52 65.29 -24.03
C VAL A 53 11.24 66.56 -24.49
N VAL A 54 12.14 66.42 -25.46
CA VAL A 54 12.93 67.53 -26.02
C VAL A 54 12.55 67.74 -27.48
N MET A 55 12.09 68.95 -27.81
CA MET A 55 11.72 69.33 -29.18
C MET A 55 12.92 69.93 -29.92
N LEU A 56 13.48 69.18 -30.87
CA LEU A 56 14.62 69.60 -31.70
C LEU A 56 14.16 70.45 -32.89
N SER A 57 14.96 71.46 -33.24
CA SER A 57 14.63 72.46 -34.27
C SER A 57 15.21 72.09 -35.64
N SER A 58 16.30 71.32 -35.66
CA SER A 58 16.99 70.81 -36.85
C SER A 58 17.61 69.42 -36.58
N VAL A 59 17.99 68.69 -37.64
CA VAL A 59 18.72 67.41 -37.50
C VAL A 59 20.09 67.62 -36.85
N SER A 60 20.74 68.75 -37.11
CA SER A 60 22.02 69.11 -36.49
C SER A 60 21.91 69.32 -34.97
N ASP A 61 20.72 69.63 -34.44
CA ASP A 61 20.51 69.72 -32.99
C ASP A 61 20.63 68.34 -32.33
N LEU A 62 20.36 67.25 -33.06
CA LEU A 62 20.44 65.86 -32.57
C LEU A 62 21.88 65.50 -32.15
N LEU A 63 22.87 65.99 -32.90
CA LEU A 63 24.30 65.82 -32.63
C LEU A 63 24.77 66.52 -31.34
N THR A 64 23.96 67.41 -30.75
CA THR A 64 24.26 68.00 -29.43
C THR A 64 23.89 67.09 -28.25
N TYR A 65 23.11 66.04 -28.51
CA TYR A 65 22.67 65.06 -27.50
C TYR A 65 23.20 63.64 -27.77
N ILE A 66 23.61 63.32 -29.00
CA ILE A 66 23.96 61.98 -29.46
C ILE A 66 25.19 62.05 -30.35
N ASP A 67 26.17 61.18 -30.12
CA ASP A 67 27.42 61.12 -30.88
C ASP A 67 27.15 60.82 -32.37
N GLU A 68 27.90 61.46 -33.26
CA GLU A 68 27.87 61.23 -34.71
C GLU A 68 28.03 59.74 -35.07
N LYS A 69 28.83 58.99 -34.30
CA LYS A 69 29.04 57.55 -34.46
C LYS A 69 27.84 56.67 -34.10
N GLN A 70 26.83 57.23 -33.43
CA GLN A 70 25.62 56.51 -33.00
C GLN A 70 24.39 56.87 -33.86
N LEU A 71 24.57 57.71 -34.89
CA LEU A 71 23.52 58.13 -35.81
C LEU A 71 23.80 57.60 -37.21
N THR A 72 22.75 57.22 -37.94
CA THR A 72 22.89 56.77 -39.33
C THR A 72 23.18 57.96 -40.26
N PRO A 73 23.76 57.73 -41.46
CA PRO A 73 24.02 58.78 -42.45
C PRO A 73 22.81 59.64 -42.80
N GLU A 74 21.60 59.08 -42.72
CA GLU A 74 20.32 59.78 -42.94
C GLU A 74 20.07 60.93 -41.94
N PHE A 75 20.64 60.83 -40.74
CA PHE A 75 20.60 61.85 -39.69
C PHE A 75 21.94 62.58 -39.50
N GLY A 76 22.86 62.45 -40.46
CA GLY A 76 24.16 63.12 -40.43
C GLY A 76 25.20 62.47 -39.52
N GLY A 77 25.08 61.17 -39.25
CA GLY A 77 26.08 60.39 -38.51
C GLY A 77 26.85 59.36 -39.37
N THR A 78 27.71 58.58 -38.74
CA THR A 78 28.61 57.60 -39.41
C THR A 78 28.25 56.14 -39.14
N LEU A 79 27.11 55.84 -38.51
CA LEU A 79 26.69 54.47 -38.20
C LEU A 79 26.13 53.77 -39.45
N GLU A 80 26.90 52.86 -40.05
CA GLU A 80 26.37 51.99 -41.11
C GLU A 80 25.31 51.05 -40.53
N TYR A 81 24.06 51.23 -40.95
CA TYR A 81 22.91 50.45 -40.52
C TYR A 81 22.17 49.87 -41.72
N CYS A 82 22.15 48.54 -41.82
CA CYS A 82 21.37 47.81 -42.82
C CYS A 82 20.14 47.19 -42.14
N HIS A 83 18.96 47.79 -42.34
CA HIS A 83 17.73 47.33 -41.71
C HIS A 83 17.41 45.86 -42.04
N SER A 84 17.64 45.44 -43.29
CA SER A 84 17.41 44.05 -43.73
C SER A 84 18.35 43.05 -43.05
N GLU A 85 19.64 43.38 -42.88
CA GLU A 85 20.58 42.50 -42.16
C GLU A 85 20.24 42.44 -40.67
N TRP A 86 19.92 43.58 -40.05
CA TRP A 86 19.47 43.62 -38.66
C TRP A 86 18.21 42.76 -38.43
N VAL A 87 17.23 42.81 -39.33
CA VAL A 87 16.05 41.94 -39.27
C VAL A 87 16.44 40.47 -39.41
N ILE A 88 17.28 40.11 -40.39
CA ILE A 88 17.72 38.71 -40.59
C ILE A 88 18.44 38.17 -39.34
N PHE A 89 19.40 38.90 -38.79
CA PHE A 89 20.10 38.49 -37.57
C PHE A 89 19.18 38.44 -36.35
N ARG A 90 18.30 39.43 -36.17
CA ARG A 90 17.33 39.44 -35.06
C ARG A 90 16.41 38.22 -35.11
N THR A 91 15.83 37.93 -36.28
CA THR A 91 14.97 36.77 -36.48
C THR A 91 15.71 35.45 -36.30
N ALA A 92 16.99 35.35 -36.70
CA ALA A 92 17.79 34.15 -36.46
C ALA A 92 18.08 33.94 -34.95
N ILE A 93 18.39 35.00 -34.20
CA ILE A 93 18.60 34.94 -32.75
C ILE A 93 17.30 34.59 -32.01
N GLU A 94 16.18 35.18 -32.41
CA GLU A 94 14.86 34.87 -31.86
C GLU A 94 14.45 33.42 -32.15
N SER A 95 14.71 32.92 -33.37
CA SER A 95 14.49 31.52 -33.73
C SER A 95 15.36 30.57 -32.91
N PHE A 96 16.64 30.91 -32.68
CA PHE A 96 17.54 30.11 -31.84
C PHE A 96 17.11 30.12 -30.36
N ALA A 97 16.66 31.26 -29.84
CA ALA A 97 16.10 31.34 -28.49
C ALA A 97 14.82 30.50 -28.33
N LEU A 98 14.01 30.38 -29.38
CA LEU A 98 12.85 29.49 -29.41
C LEU A 98 13.26 28.01 -29.43
N THR A 99 14.22 27.60 -30.27
CA THR A 99 14.66 26.18 -30.30
C THR A 99 15.34 25.74 -29.00
N VAL A 100 16.15 26.59 -28.36
CA VAL A 100 16.71 26.33 -27.01
C VAL A 100 15.60 26.13 -25.97
N LYS A 101 14.53 26.94 -26.04
CA LYS A 101 13.36 26.82 -25.17
C LYS A 101 12.54 25.54 -25.46
N GLU A 102 12.41 25.14 -26.72
CA GLU A 102 11.74 23.89 -27.11
C GLU A 102 12.52 22.66 -26.59
N VAL A 103 13.85 22.65 -26.72
CA VAL A 103 14.72 21.62 -26.12
C VAL A 103 14.50 21.56 -24.60
N ALA A 104 14.48 22.70 -23.90
CA ALA A 104 14.20 22.72 -22.46
C ALA A 104 12.85 22.07 -22.11
N GLN A 105 11.81 22.32 -22.90
CA GLN A 105 10.50 21.70 -22.73
C GLN A 105 10.51 20.19 -23.03
N MET A 106 11.25 19.74 -24.04
CA MET A 106 11.40 18.31 -24.36
C MET A 106 12.13 17.55 -23.25
N LEU A 107 13.21 18.10 -22.70
CA LEU A 107 13.93 17.53 -21.56
C LEU A 107 13.06 17.48 -20.29
N GLN A 108 12.32 18.56 -20.00
CA GLN A 108 11.38 18.60 -18.88
C GLN A 108 10.24 17.57 -19.05
N SER A 109 9.71 17.43 -20.26
CA SER A 109 8.67 16.44 -20.61
C SER A 109 9.16 15.01 -20.41
N PHE A 110 10.37 14.68 -20.89
CA PHE A 110 10.97 13.36 -20.70
C PHE A 110 11.28 13.08 -19.22
N GLY A 111 11.84 14.03 -18.48
CA GLY A 111 12.03 13.92 -17.03
C GLY A 111 10.71 13.66 -16.27
N THR A 112 9.60 14.24 -16.74
CA THR A 112 8.25 14.01 -16.20
C THR A 112 7.75 12.60 -16.54
N GLU A 113 7.90 12.15 -17.80
CA GLU A 113 7.53 10.78 -18.22
C GLU A 113 8.27 9.70 -17.40
N LEU A 114 9.55 9.94 -17.09
CA LEU A 114 10.37 9.06 -16.25
C LEU A 114 9.91 9.02 -14.78
N ALA A 115 9.23 10.06 -14.29
CA ALA A 115 8.73 10.17 -12.92
C ALA A 115 7.29 9.63 -12.74
N GLU A 116 6.44 9.76 -13.76
CA GLU A 116 5.01 9.41 -13.67
C GLU A 116 4.73 7.92 -13.91
N ARG A 117 5.39 7.35 -14.92
CA ARG A 117 5.08 6.03 -15.49
C ARG A 117 5.39 4.89 -14.53
N GLU A 118 4.38 4.08 -14.21
CA GLU A 118 4.51 2.94 -13.30
C GLU A 118 5.42 1.87 -13.92
N LEU A 119 6.29 1.29 -13.09
CA LEU A 119 7.15 0.19 -13.49
C LEU A 119 6.32 -1.10 -13.49
N PRO A 120 6.39 -1.94 -14.55
CA PRO A 120 5.75 -3.24 -14.55
C PRO A 120 6.35 -4.17 -13.50
N ASP A 121 5.54 -5.08 -12.97
CA ASP A 121 6.01 -6.17 -12.11
C ASP A 121 6.73 -7.30 -12.91
N ASP A 122 6.66 -7.29 -14.25
CA ASP A 122 7.32 -8.28 -15.11
C ASP A 122 8.66 -7.78 -15.68
N ILE A 123 9.65 -8.68 -15.65
CA ILE A 123 11.05 -8.40 -16.01
C ILE A 123 11.20 -8.06 -17.51
N TYR A 124 10.41 -8.67 -18.39
CA TYR A 124 10.55 -8.49 -19.84
C TYR A 124 10.03 -7.12 -20.30
N SER A 125 8.88 -6.68 -19.79
CA SER A 125 8.40 -5.32 -20.03
C SER A 125 9.29 -4.27 -19.37
N LEU A 126 9.87 -4.57 -18.21
CA LEU A 126 10.85 -3.68 -17.56
C LEU A 126 12.09 -3.49 -18.45
N GLU A 127 12.70 -4.57 -18.95
CA GLU A 127 13.83 -4.50 -19.90
C GLU A 127 13.49 -3.71 -21.16
N ARG A 128 12.31 -3.98 -21.75
CA ARG A 128 11.83 -3.25 -22.94
C ARG A 128 11.63 -1.76 -22.67
N ILE A 129 11.06 -1.39 -21.52
CA ILE A 129 10.85 0.01 -21.15
C ILE A 129 12.20 0.72 -20.94
N LEU A 130 13.20 0.04 -20.37
CA LEU A 130 14.54 0.62 -20.21
C LEU A 130 15.20 0.82 -21.57
N ALA A 131 15.17 -0.16 -22.47
CA ALA A 131 15.70 -0.01 -23.83
C ALA A 131 15.09 1.21 -24.56
N VAL A 132 13.76 1.35 -24.55
CA VAL A 132 13.05 2.48 -25.19
C VAL A 132 13.38 3.82 -24.54
N ARG A 133 13.58 3.87 -23.22
CA ARG A 133 13.98 5.10 -22.52
C ARG A 133 15.42 5.49 -22.84
N THR A 134 16.33 4.52 -22.92
CA THR A 134 17.74 4.73 -23.31
C THR A 134 17.85 5.22 -24.76
N GLU A 135 17.06 4.65 -25.68
CA GLU A 135 16.94 5.13 -27.06
C GLU A 135 16.46 6.59 -27.11
N LYS A 136 15.41 6.94 -26.36
CA LYS A 136 14.89 8.31 -26.26
C LYS A 136 15.88 9.30 -25.62
N TYR A 137 16.70 8.87 -24.67
CA TYR A 137 17.80 9.68 -24.13
C TYR A 137 18.82 10.03 -25.21
N TYR A 138 19.28 9.05 -25.99
CA TYR A 138 20.24 9.29 -27.07
C TYR A 138 19.67 10.20 -28.18
N GLN A 139 18.38 10.07 -28.52
CA GLN A 139 17.74 11.00 -29.45
C GLN A 139 17.78 12.44 -28.94
N LEU A 140 17.35 12.68 -27.69
CA LEU A 140 17.37 14.02 -27.09
C LEU A 140 18.80 14.59 -26.99
N LYS A 141 19.81 13.74 -26.82
CA LYS A 141 21.24 14.12 -26.84
C LYS A 141 21.70 14.57 -28.23
N GLU A 142 21.26 13.88 -29.28
CA GLU A 142 21.51 14.28 -30.68
C GLU A 142 20.79 15.60 -31.02
N ASP A 143 19.56 15.78 -30.54
CA ASP A 143 18.78 17.02 -30.71
C ASP A 143 19.50 18.23 -30.05
N ILE A 144 19.98 18.08 -28.81
CA ILE A 144 20.80 19.11 -28.12
C ILE A 144 22.06 19.42 -28.94
N THR A 145 22.78 18.39 -29.39
CA THR A 145 24.03 18.54 -30.16
C THR A 145 23.80 19.31 -31.47
N THR A 146 22.65 19.07 -32.11
CA THR A 146 22.24 19.77 -33.33
C THR A 146 21.97 21.25 -33.06
N VAL A 147 21.18 21.58 -32.03
CA VAL A 147 20.90 22.98 -31.66
C VAL A 147 22.17 23.70 -31.17
N MET A 148 23.10 23.01 -30.48
CA MET A 148 24.43 23.56 -30.19
C MET A 148 25.21 23.91 -31.46
N HIS A 149 25.14 23.07 -32.51
CA HIS A 149 25.80 23.36 -33.78
C HIS A 149 25.18 24.60 -34.46
N GLU A 150 23.85 24.71 -34.48
CA GLU A 150 23.13 25.88 -35.02
C GLU A 150 23.54 27.17 -34.32
N GLY A 151 23.56 27.18 -32.98
CA GLY A 151 23.97 28.34 -32.19
C GLY A 151 25.43 28.75 -32.42
N ASN A 152 26.34 27.78 -32.56
CA ASN A 152 27.74 28.06 -32.89
C ASN A 152 27.90 28.62 -34.32
N MET A 153 27.09 28.17 -35.28
CA MET A 153 27.07 28.73 -36.63
C MET A 153 26.47 30.13 -36.68
N LEU A 154 25.42 30.40 -35.89
CA LEU A 154 24.87 31.74 -35.71
C LEU A 154 25.90 32.69 -35.09
N LEU A 155 26.65 32.23 -34.09
CA LEU A 155 27.69 33.02 -33.43
C LEU A 155 28.81 33.42 -34.42
N ARG A 156 29.28 32.47 -35.24
CA ARG A 156 30.28 32.74 -36.30
C ARG A 156 29.79 33.73 -37.36
N ASN A 157 28.48 33.79 -37.62
CA ASN A 157 27.91 34.75 -38.57
C ASN A 157 27.77 36.16 -37.95
N LEU A 158 27.76 36.29 -36.62
CA LEU A 158 27.78 37.57 -35.90
C LEU A 158 29.22 38.10 -35.72
N GLU A 159 30.24 37.24 -35.88
CA GLU A 159 31.64 37.62 -35.91
C GLU A 159 32.03 38.12 -37.31
N VAL A 160 32.16 39.44 -37.46
CA VAL A 160 32.52 40.06 -38.74
C VAL A 160 33.94 39.67 -39.14
N PRO A 161 34.17 39.05 -40.32
CA PRO A 161 35.51 38.70 -40.76
C PRO A 161 36.30 39.94 -41.15
N ASP A 162 37.42 40.15 -40.46
CA ASP A 162 38.31 41.28 -40.62
C ASP A 162 38.87 41.35 -42.06
N THR A 163 38.42 42.35 -42.82
CA THR A 163 38.74 42.50 -44.25
C THR A 163 39.09 43.95 -44.61
N ARG A 164 40.01 44.57 -43.85
CA ARG A 164 40.96 45.56 -44.38
C ARG A 164 42.25 45.61 -43.55
N ASP A 165 43.38 45.39 -44.20
CA ASP A 165 44.70 45.78 -43.70
C ASP A 165 44.71 47.24 -43.22
N SER A 166 44.90 47.50 -41.91
CA SER A 166 45.78 48.56 -41.39
C SER A 166 45.74 48.70 -39.86
N SER A 167 46.71 48.07 -39.20
CA SER A 167 47.44 48.59 -38.03
C SER A 167 46.70 49.56 -37.09
N GLN A 168 45.71 49.09 -36.34
CA GLN A 168 45.37 49.60 -35.00
C GLN A 168 44.54 48.57 -34.23
N GLU A 169 45.08 48.09 -33.10
CA GLU A 169 44.33 47.26 -32.14
C GLU A 169 43.31 48.14 -31.40
N THR A 170 42.10 48.27 -31.96
CA THR A 170 40.93 48.73 -31.22
C THR A 170 40.08 47.52 -30.84
N PRO A 171 39.72 47.32 -29.55
CA PRO A 171 38.82 46.25 -29.16
C PRO A 171 37.48 46.41 -29.89
N GLN A 172 37.07 45.40 -30.67
CA GLN A 172 35.72 45.37 -31.23
C GLN A 172 34.72 45.33 -30.07
N GLU A 173 33.86 46.34 -29.98
CA GLU A 173 32.71 46.31 -29.07
C GLU A 173 31.78 45.18 -29.49
N LYS A 174 31.83 44.06 -28.75
CA LYS A 174 30.94 42.92 -28.95
C LYS A 174 29.49 43.40 -28.80
N THR A 175 28.67 43.11 -29.80
CA THR A 175 27.27 43.53 -29.79
C THR A 175 26.50 42.76 -28.73
N GLY A 176 25.48 43.37 -28.12
CA GLY A 176 24.61 42.68 -27.14
C GLY A 176 23.88 41.45 -27.70
N ASP A 177 23.88 41.29 -29.03
CA ASP A 177 23.40 40.12 -29.75
C ASP A 177 24.38 38.94 -29.66
N TRP A 178 25.69 39.19 -29.78
CA TRP A 178 26.75 38.19 -29.54
C TRP A 178 26.70 37.69 -28.08
N ASP A 179 26.49 38.59 -27.11
CA ASP A 179 26.29 38.23 -25.69
C ASP A 179 24.98 37.47 -25.43
N THR A 180 23.97 37.66 -26.28
CA THR A 180 22.69 36.93 -26.17
C THR A 180 22.84 35.50 -26.70
N VAL A 181 23.49 35.30 -27.86
CA VAL A 181 23.73 33.97 -28.42
C VAL A 181 24.68 33.15 -27.54
N ASN A 182 25.76 33.74 -27.01
CA ASN A 182 26.65 33.02 -26.08
C ASN A 182 25.95 32.58 -24.79
N ARG A 183 25.07 33.41 -24.25
CA ARG A 183 24.29 33.08 -23.05
C ARG A 183 23.32 31.94 -23.29
N LEU A 184 22.67 31.91 -24.46
CA LEU A 184 21.80 30.80 -24.88
C LEU A 184 22.60 29.50 -25.12
N LEU A 185 23.79 29.58 -25.72
CA LEU A 185 24.71 28.44 -25.85
C LEU A 185 25.17 27.91 -24.49
N ALA A 186 25.54 28.79 -23.55
CA ALA A 186 25.91 28.41 -22.19
C ALA A 186 24.76 27.72 -21.46
N GLN A 187 23.54 28.29 -21.53
CA GLN A 187 22.33 27.67 -20.97
C GLN A 187 22.04 26.29 -21.56
N LEU A 188 22.20 26.12 -22.88
CA LEU A 188 22.00 24.83 -23.55
C LEU A 188 23.02 23.77 -23.07
N HIS A 189 24.28 24.15 -22.86
CA HIS A 189 25.32 23.26 -22.35
C HIS A 189 25.16 22.95 -20.84
N GLU A 190 24.67 23.89 -20.04
CA GLU A 190 24.27 23.64 -18.65
C GLU A 190 23.10 22.65 -18.58
N MET A 191 22.08 22.83 -19.43
CA MET A 191 20.95 21.91 -19.57
C MET A 191 21.40 20.51 -19.99
N GLU A 192 22.31 20.42 -20.95
CA GLU A 192 22.93 19.17 -21.40
C GLU A 192 23.64 18.45 -20.25
N THR A 193 24.54 19.13 -19.55
CA THR A 193 25.32 18.57 -18.43
C THR A 193 24.42 18.13 -17.28
N ALA A 194 23.37 18.91 -16.98
CA ALA A 194 22.37 18.56 -15.98
C ALA A 194 21.52 17.35 -16.41
N PHE A 195 21.23 17.21 -17.70
CA PHE A 195 20.46 16.09 -18.25
C PHE A 195 21.24 14.78 -18.20
N ASP A 196 22.50 14.78 -18.66
CA ASP A 196 23.41 13.63 -18.55
C ASP A 196 23.55 13.18 -17.08
N GLY A 197 23.87 14.12 -16.18
CA GLY A 197 24.06 13.84 -14.75
C GLY A 197 22.78 13.44 -14.00
N PHE A 198 21.59 13.71 -14.57
CA PHE A 198 20.32 13.14 -14.12
C PHE A 198 20.11 11.73 -14.69
N TRP A 199 20.38 11.54 -15.98
CA TRP A 199 20.18 10.29 -16.68
C TRP A 199 21.07 9.16 -16.14
N GLU A 200 22.37 9.40 -15.92
CA GLU A 200 23.28 8.40 -15.32
C GLU A 200 22.74 7.85 -13.99
N LYS A 201 22.27 8.76 -13.11
CA LYS A 201 21.69 8.41 -11.81
C LYS A 201 20.36 7.67 -11.95
N HIS A 202 19.55 8.02 -12.96
CA HIS A 202 18.29 7.33 -13.25
C HIS A 202 18.54 5.92 -13.80
N GLN A 203 19.42 5.80 -14.80
CA GLN A 203 19.78 4.55 -15.46
C GLN A 203 20.37 3.56 -14.46
N LEU A 204 21.41 3.94 -13.70
CA LEU A 204 22.02 3.10 -12.66
C LEU A 204 20.98 2.55 -11.67
N LYS A 205 20.06 3.40 -11.21
CA LYS A 205 19.00 3.01 -10.28
C LYS A 205 18.01 2.02 -10.91
N MET A 206 17.68 2.18 -12.18
CA MET A 206 16.80 1.25 -12.90
C MET A 206 17.49 -0.09 -13.19
N GLU A 207 18.78 -0.07 -13.54
CA GLU A 207 19.60 -1.27 -13.73
C GLU A 207 19.73 -2.07 -12.44
N GLN A 208 19.98 -1.41 -11.30
CA GLN A 208 19.95 -2.05 -9.99
C GLN A 208 18.55 -2.60 -9.65
N TYR A 209 17.47 -1.90 -10.01
CA TYR A 209 16.11 -2.44 -9.80
C TYR A 209 15.88 -3.73 -10.62
N LEU A 210 16.30 -3.75 -11.88
CA LEU A 210 16.25 -4.93 -12.74
C LEU A 210 17.13 -6.08 -12.21
N GLN A 211 18.34 -5.78 -11.72
CA GLN A 211 19.24 -6.74 -11.08
C GLN A 211 18.57 -7.39 -9.85
N LEU A 212 17.92 -6.60 -8.99
CA LEU A 212 17.18 -7.10 -7.84
C LEU A 212 16.00 -8.00 -8.25
N CYS A 213 15.20 -7.60 -9.24
CA CYS A 213 14.07 -8.40 -9.73
C CYS A 213 14.52 -9.77 -10.23
N LYS A 214 15.60 -9.82 -11.03
CA LYS A 214 16.19 -11.09 -11.50
C LYS A 214 16.75 -11.92 -10.35
N PHE A 215 17.44 -11.29 -9.41
CA PHE A 215 17.99 -11.96 -8.23
C PHE A 215 16.91 -12.57 -7.33
N GLU A 216 15.85 -11.83 -6.98
CA GLU A 216 14.72 -12.36 -6.20
C GLU A 216 13.96 -13.46 -6.94
N GLN A 217 13.85 -13.40 -8.28
CA GLN A 217 13.27 -14.48 -9.08
C GLN A 217 14.09 -15.77 -8.94
N SER A 218 15.41 -15.73 -9.20
CA SER A 218 16.28 -16.90 -9.06
C SER A 218 16.36 -17.41 -7.62
N PHE A 219 16.32 -16.51 -6.63
CA PHE A 219 16.24 -16.86 -5.22
C PHE A 219 14.95 -17.66 -4.92
N GLN A 220 13.79 -17.16 -5.32
CA GLN A 220 12.50 -17.77 -5.00
C GLN A 220 12.31 -19.11 -5.72
N GLU A 221 12.78 -19.23 -6.97
CA GLU A 221 12.78 -20.49 -7.72
C GLU A 221 13.62 -21.57 -7.02
N LEU A 222 14.86 -21.23 -6.64
CA LEU A 222 15.75 -22.17 -5.94
C LEU A 222 15.25 -22.51 -4.54
N LYS A 223 14.75 -21.53 -3.78
CA LYS A 223 14.14 -21.75 -2.46
C LYS A 223 13.00 -22.77 -2.55
N ASN A 224 12.03 -22.53 -3.44
CA ASN A 224 10.89 -23.44 -3.61
C ASN A 224 11.34 -24.85 -4.00
N THR A 225 12.37 -24.97 -4.85
CA THR A 225 12.87 -26.27 -5.32
C THR A 225 13.65 -27.01 -4.24
N ILE A 226 14.43 -26.31 -3.41
CA ILE A 226 15.11 -26.86 -2.24
C ILE A 226 14.09 -27.30 -1.18
N GLU A 227 13.09 -26.47 -0.84
CA GLU A 227 12.03 -26.82 0.10
C GLU A 227 11.21 -28.04 -0.37
N PHE A 228 10.95 -28.15 -1.67
CA PHE A 228 10.31 -29.33 -2.27
C PHE A 228 11.17 -30.59 -2.17
N LEU A 229 12.48 -30.50 -2.41
CA LEU A 229 13.39 -31.64 -2.27
C LEU A 229 13.58 -32.04 -0.79
N MET A 230 13.58 -31.08 0.14
CA MET A 230 13.54 -31.35 1.59
C MET A 230 12.26 -32.10 1.98
N ALA A 231 11.10 -31.74 1.42
CA ALA A 231 9.86 -32.48 1.66
C ALA A 231 9.93 -33.93 1.17
N GLN A 232 10.45 -34.17 -0.05
CA GLN A 232 10.68 -35.53 -0.55
C GLN A 232 11.69 -36.31 0.31
N GLN A 233 12.77 -35.66 0.75
CA GLN A 233 13.74 -36.25 1.65
C GLN A 233 13.05 -36.72 2.94
N VAL A 234 12.15 -35.92 3.52
CA VAL A 234 11.44 -36.26 4.76
C VAL A 234 10.53 -37.49 4.57
N GLU A 235 9.78 -37.55 3.47
CA GLU A 235 8.84 -38.66 3.17
C GLU A 235 9.51 -40.03 3.03
N LEU A 236 10.79 -40.09 2.64
CA LEU A 236 11.52 -41.35 2.50
C LEU A 236 11.67 -42.07 3.86
N PRO A 237 11.18 -43.30 4.07
CA PRO A 237 11.23 -43.93 5.40
C PRO A 237 12.60 -44.56 5.72
N VAL A 238 13.10 -44.30 6.93
CA VAL A 238 14.44 -44.72 7.42
C VAL A 238 14.55 -46.23 7.72
N THR A 239 13.44 -46.94 7.86
CA THR A 239 13.40 -48.37 8.22
C THR A 239 12.55 -49.21 7.27
N GLY A 240 13.13 -50.28 6.73
CA GLY A 240 12.46 -51.23 5.84
C GLY A 240 12.19 -52.57 6.52
N GLU A 241 11.48 -53.48 5.83
CA GLU A 241 11.21 -54.80 6.39
C GLU A 241 12.32 -55.81 6.12
N ASN A 242 13.12 -55.60 5.06
CA ASN A 242 14.16 -56.51 4.59
C ASN A 242 15.33 -55.78 3.89
N VAL A 243 16.43 -56.50 3.69
CA VAL A 243 17.67 -56.01 3.05
C VAL A 243 17.44 -55.45 1.65
N SER A 244 16.48 -55.97 0.88
CA SER A 244 16.22 -55.51 -0.49
C SER A 244 15.57 -54.13 -0.50
N GLU A 245 14.59 -53.90 0.36
CA GLU A 245 13.92 -52.60 0.51
C GLU A 245 14.87 -51.51 1.03
N VAL A 246 15.72 -51.84 2.00
CA VAL A 246 16.67 -50.85 2.54
C VAL A 246 17.73 -50.48 1.50
N LYS A 247 18.17 -51.43 0.66
CA LYS A 247 19.02 -51.14 -0.51
C LYS A 247 18.32 -50.29 -1.56
N GLN A 248 17.03 -50.51 -1.83
CA GLN A 248 16.26 -49.66 -2.72
C GLN A 248 16.19 -48.23 -2.18
N ARG A 249 15.82 -48.04 -0.90
CA ARG A 249 15.71 -46.70 -0.28
C ARG A 249 17.06 -45.98 -0.13
N LEU A 250 18.18 -46.71 -0.02
CA LEU A 250 19.53 -46.13 -0.15
C LEU A 250 19.82 -45.66 -1.58
N THR A 251 19.35 -46.39 -2.59
CA THR A 251 19.45 -45.98 -4.01
C THR A 251 18.59 -44.73 -4.26
N ASP A 252 17.36 -44.72 -3.74
CA ASP A 252 16.44 -43.60 -3.85
C ASP A 252 17.01 -42.34 -3.16
N LEU A 253 17.61 -42.50 -1.98
CA LEU A 253 18.32 -41.41 -1.29
C LEU A 253 19.56 -40.93 -2.07
N GLY A 254 20.28 -41.83 -2.76
CA GLY A 254 21.39 -41.46 -3.63
C GLY A 254 20.93 -40.56 -4.78
N ASN A 255 19.80 -40.88 -5.41
CA ASN A 255 19.20 -40.03 -6.45
C ASN A 255 18.77 -38.65 -5.89
N LEU A 256 18.26 -38.61 -4.65
CA LEU A 256 17.92 -37.36 -3.96
C LEU A 256 19.18 -36.52 -3.64
N ASP A 257 20.30 -37.15 -3.26
CA ASP A 257 21.58 -36.46 -3.03
C ASP A 257 22.15 -35.90 -4.33
N GLU A 258 22.15 -36.66 -5.44
CA GLU A 258 22.58 -36.14 -6.75
C GLU A 258 21.79 -34.88 -7.16
N MET A 259 20.47 -34.89 -7.00
CA MET A 259 19.63 -33.70 -7.23
C MET A 259 19.93 -32.57 -6.24
N ALA A 260 20.20 -32.89 -4.96
CA ALA A 260 20.56 -31.90 -3.96
C ALA A 260 21.88 -31.19 -4.31
N GLN A 261 22.92 -31.94 -4.70
CA GLN A 261 24.21 -31.37 -5.10
C GLN A 261 24.07 -30.45 -6.32
N GLU A 262 23.22 -30.78 -7.30
CA GLU A 262 22.93 -29.89 -8.43
C GLU A 262 22.26 -28.57 -7.98
N LEU A 263 21.26 -28.65 -7.10
CA LEU A 263 20.58 -27.46 -6.56
C LEU A 263 21.50 -26.60 -5.69
N ILE A 264 22.35 -27.21 -4.86
CA ILE A 264 23.34 -26.52 -4.04
C ILE A 264 24.36 -25.80 -4.94
N GLY A 265 24.80 -26.42 -6.03
CA GLY A 265 25.65 -25.78 -7.04
C GLY A 265 24.99 -24.53 -7.65
N LYS A 266 23.69 -24.62 -8.00
CA LYS A 266 22.91 -23.47 -8.49
C LYS A 266 22.75 -22.38 -7.41
N ALA A 267 22.50 -22.76 -6.15
CA ALA A 267 22.40 -21.83 -5.03
C ALA A 267 23.72 -21.08 -4.79
N GLN A 268 24.87 -21.76 -4.87
CA GLN A 268 26.18 -21.12 -4.78
C GLN A 268 26.42 -20.07 -5.86
N ILE A 269 25.97 -20.31 -7.10
CA ILE A 269 26.04 -19.32 -8.20
C ILE A 269 25.20 -18.08 -7.87
N VAL A 270 23.97 -18.26 -7.39
CA VAL A 270 23.08 -17.13 -7.01
C VAL A 270 23.62 -16.37 -5.79
N ILE A 271 24.18 -17.07 -4.80
CA ILE A 271 24.86 -16.46 -3.63
C ILE A 271 26.07 -15.62 -4.08
N LEU A 272 26.89 -16.14 -5.00
CA LEU A 272 28.05 -15.42 -5.54
C LEU A 272 27.62 -14.16 -6.31
N HIS A 273 26.57 -14.27 -7.13
CA HIS A 273 26.00 -13.11 -7.83
C HIS A 273 25.47 -12.07 -6.83
N GLY A 274 24.76 -12.48 -5.77
CA GLY A 274 24.31 -11.58 -4.72
C GLY A 274 25.46 -10.89 -3.98
N HIS A 275 26.55 -11.61 -3.69
CA HIS A 275 27.77 -11.02 -3.13
C HIS A 275 28.45 -10.02 -4.10
N GLN A 276 28.40 -10.26 -5.41
CA GLN A 276 28.90 -9.32 -6.43
C GLN A 276 28.06 -8.04 -6.48
N LEU A 277 26.73 -8.15 -6.44
CA LEU A 277 25.84 -6.99 -6.33
C LEU A 277 26.13 -6.19 -5.04
N ALA A 278 26.29 -6.89 -3.90
CA ALA A 278 26.66 -6.27 -2.63
C ALA A 278 27.99 -5.50 -2.70
N ALA A 279 29.02 -6.08 -3.33
CA ALA A 279 30.32 -5.44 -3.52
C ALA A 279 30.24 -4.20 -4.44
N ASN A 280 29.35 -4.20 -5.44
CA ASN A 280 29.08 -3.07 -6.33
C ASN A 280 28.18 -1.99 -5.69
N HIS A 281 28.10 -1.93 -4.35
CA HIS A 281 27.30 -0.95 -3.60
C HIS A 281 25.81 -0.87 -4.02
N HIS A 282 25.22 -2.02 -4.34
CA HIS A 282 23.82 -2.12 -4.76
C HIS A 282 22.84 -1.62 -3.67
N TYR A 283 21.84 -0.82 -4.04
CA TYR A 283 20.94 -0.14 -3.07
C TYR A 283 20.22 -1.08 -2.09
N ALA A 284 19.97 -2.33 -2.52
CA ALA A 284 19.27 -3.37 -1.75
C ALA A 284 20.21 -4.30 -0.95
N LEU A 285 21.41 -3.84 -0.60
CA LEU A 285 22.46 -4.59 0.10
C LEU A 285 21.93 -5.53 1.19
N ASP A 286 21.21 -5.00 2.18
CA ASP A 286 20.71 -5.76 3.33
C ASP A 286 19.83 -6.95 2.92
N LEU A 287 18.94 -6.74 1.94
CA LEU A 287 18.02 -7.76 1.44
C LEU A 287 18.77 -8.84 0.65
N ILE A 288 19.69 -8.43 -0.23
CA ILE A 288 20.50 -9.36 -1.03
C ILE A 288 21.35 -10.24 -0.10
N CYS A 289 22.00 -9.65 0.91
CA CYS A 289 22.75 -10.39 1.91
C CYS A 289 21.87 -11.33 2.73
N GLN A 290 20.66 -10.90 3.12
CA GLN A 290 19.68 -11.76 3.80
C GLN A 290 19.32 -12.98 2.94
N ARG A 291 19.00 -12.80 1.65
CA ARG A 291 18.69 -13.90 0.72
C ARG A 291 19.84 -14.86 0.50
N CYS A 292 21.07 -14.33 0.39
CA CYS A 292 22.27 -15.15 0.27
C CYS A 292 22.48 -16.03 1.51
N ASN A 293 22.22 -15.50 2.70
CA ASN A 293 22.30 -16.25 3.95
C ASN A 293 21.18 -17.29 4.08
N GLU A 294 19.96 -16.96 3.62
CA GLU A 294 18.80 -17.86 3.60
C GLU A 294 19.05 -19.08 2.68
N LEU A 295 19.51 -18.87 1.44
CA LEU A 295 19.89 -19.97 0.53
C LEU A 295 21.04 -20.82 1.08
N ARG A 296 22.04 -20.19 1.71
CA ARG A 296 23.16 -20.92 2.32
C ARG A 296 22.66 -21.85 3.42
N HIS A 297 21.86 -21.32 4.34
CA HIS A 297 21.28 -22.11 5.43
C HIS A 297 20.42 -23.27 4.93
N LEU A 298 19.55 -23.05 3.93
CA LEU A 298 18.74 -24.12 3.34
C LEU A 298 19.61 -25.19 2.65
N SER A 299 20.69 -24.78 1.98
CA SER A 299 21.66 -25.70 1.36
C SER A 299 22.40 -26.56 2.40
N ASP A 300 22.84 -25.94 3.49
CA ASP A 300 23.54 -26.61 4.59
C ASP A 300 22.60 -27.64 5.28
N VAL A 301 21.36 -27.24 5.61
CA VAL A 301 20.37 -28.11 6.24
C VAL A 301 20.00 -29.30 5.35
N LEU A 302 19.71 -29.08 4.06
CA LEU A 302 19.42 -30.17 3.11
C LEU A 302 20.58 -31.17 3.04
N THR A 303 21.82 -30.67 2.99
CA THR A 303 23.03 -31.49 2.93
C THR A 303 23.18 -32.35 4.19
N ASP A 304 23.01 -31.77 5.37
CA ASP A 304 23.22 -32.48 6.63
C ASP A 304 22.09 -33.47 6.92
N GLU A 305 20.84 -33.14 6.56
CA GLU A 305 19.70 -34.06 6.65
C GLU A 305 19.82 -35.27 5.71
N ILE A 306 20.31 -35.08 4.48
CA ILE A 306 20.60 -36.21 3.56
C ILE A 306 21.70 -37.10 4.12
N LYS A 307 22.82 -36.53 4.60
CA LYS A 307 23.92 -37.28 5.22
C LYS A 307 23.46 -38.05 6.47
N ALA A 308 22.70 -37.41 7.35
CA ALA A 308 22.16 -38.05 8.55
C ALA A 308 21.29 -39.26 8.19
N LYS A 309 20.42 -39.11 7.19
CA LYS A 309 19.53 -40.17 6.70
C LYS A 309 20.30 -41.30 6.01
N GLN A 310 21.37 -40.99 5.28
CA GLN A 310 22.27 -41.97 4.66
C GLN A 310 22.98 -42.81 5.72
N VAL A 311 23.47 -42.19 6.80
CA VAL A 311 24.08 -42.89 7.95
C VAL A 311 23.08 -43.80 8.64
N GLN A 312 21.85 -43.32 8.90
CA GLN A 312 20.80 -44.12 9.52
C GLN A 312 20.41 -45.33 8.65
N LEU A 313 20.10 -45.13 7.36
CA LEU A 313 19.77 -46.22 6.44
C LEU A 313 20.93 -47.23 6.28
N SER A 314 22.18 -46.78 6.31
CA SER A 314 23.36 -47.65 6.26
C SER A 314 23.45 -48.54 7.50
N LYS A 315 23.21 -48.00 8.70
CA LYS A 315 23.09 -48.80 9.94
C LYS A 315 21.92 -49.78 9.88
N THR A 316 20.77 -49.35 9.36
CA THR A 316 19.59 -50.21 9.17
C THR A 316 19.91 -51.39 8.25
N LEU A 317 20.65 -51.14 7.16
CA LEU A 317 21.10 -52.18 6.23
C LEU A 317 22.03 -53.19 6.92
N GLU A 318 22.97 -52.72 7.74
CA GLU A 318 23.84 -53.62 8.51
C GLU A 318 23.02 -54.50 9.46
N LEU A 319 22.10 -53.92 10.23
CA LEU A 319 21.24 -54.64 11.16
C LEU A 319 20.45 -55.76 10.46
N HIS A 320 19.74 -55.45 9.36
CA HIS A 320 19.03 -56.49 8.60
C HIS A 320 19.98 -57.53 7.99
N SER A 321 21.19 -57.16 7.59
CA SER A 321 22.18 -58.12 7.09
C SER A 321 22.63 -59.11 8.18
N ARG A 322 22.88 -58.63 9.40
CA ARG A 322 23.18 -59.48 10.57
C ARG A 322 22.02 -60.41 10.90
N LEU A 323 20.79 -59.89 10.94
CA LEU A 323 19.58 -60.67 11.20
C LEU A 323 19.33 -61.73 10.10
N GLN A 324 19.59 -61.40 8.83
CA GLN A 324 19.47 -62.35 7.73
C GLN A 324 20.53 -63.46 7.81
N GLN A 325 21.78 -63.15 8.18
CA GLN A 325 22.83 -64.15 8.42
C GLN A 325 22.48 -65.09 9.58
N ALA A 326 21.96 -64.54 10.69
CA ALA A 326 21.49 -65.32 11.83
C ALA A 326 20.31 -66.24 11.47
N LEU A 327 19.36 -65.76 10.66
CA LEU A 327 18.24 -66.58 10.15
C LEU A 327 18.72 -67.70 9.21
N ALA A 328 19.61 -67.40 8.26
CA ALA A 328 20.17 -68.42 7.37
C ALA A 328 20.90 -69.52 8.17
N CYS A 329 21.66 -69.14 9.19
CA CYS A 329 22.28 -70.07 10.14
C CYS A 329 21.25 -70.92 10.91
N CYS A 330 20.11 -70.35 11.31
CA CYS A 330 19.03 -71.13 11.94
C CYS A 330 18.46 -72.17 10.97
N ASP A 331 18.20 -71.77 9.73
CA ASP A 331 17.58 -72.62 8.72
C ASP A 331 18.53 -73.74 8.26
N GLU A 332 19.83 -73.45 8.08
CA GLU A 332 20.88 -74.46 7.83
C GLU A 332 21.01 -75.45 9.00
N GLY A 333 20.97 -74.97 10.25
CA GLY A 333 21.04 -75.82 11.43
C GLY A 333 19.81 -76.72 11.57
N ALA A 334 18.61 -76.19 11.33
CA ALA A 334 17.38 -76.95 11.29
C ALA A 334 17.38 -78.00 10.16
N TYR A 335 17.89 -77.64 8.98
CA TYR A 335 18.05 -78.55 7.84
C TYR A 335 19.05 -79.67 8.15
N LEU A 336 20.19 -79.37 8.79
CA LEU A 336 21.16 -80.38 9.22
C LEU A 336 20.52 -81.38 10.20
N LEU A 337 19.73 -80.90 11.16
CA LEU A 337 19.01 -81.75 12.10
C LEU A 337 17.91 -82.59 11.43
N ALA A 338 17.17 -82.03 10.48
CA ALA A 338 16.09 -82.71 9.76
C ALA A 338 16.59 -83.83 8.83
N ASN A 339 17.77 -83.67 8.22
CA ASN A 339 18.35 -84.67 7.30
C ASN A 339 19.07 -85.84 7.99
N GLN A 340 19.07 -85.90 9.32
CA GLN A 340 19.62 -87.02 10.08
C GLN A 340 18.73 -88.27 9.90
N GLN A 341 19.09 -89.13 8.93
CA GLN A 341 18.37 -90.36 8.63
C GLN A 341 18.23 -91.25 9.86
N MET A 342 16.99 -91.40 10.34
CA MET A 342 16.66 -92.05 11.62
C MET A 342 17.14 -93.49 11.72
N ASP A 343 17.23 -94.22 10.59
CA ASP A 343 17.70 -95.61 10.56
C ASP A 343 19.22 -95.72 10.72
N LYS A 344 19.98 -94.74 10.21
CA LYS A 344 21.44 -94.71 10.33
C LYS A 344 21.89 -94.18 11.70
N CYS A 345 21.16 -93.22 12.25
CA CYS A 345 21.49 -92.59 13.54
C CYS A 345 21.19 -93.47 14.78
N GLN A 346 20.68 -94.69 14.57
CA GLN A 346 20.47 -95.69 15.63
C GLN A 346 21.69 -96.60 15.86
N SER A 347 22.64 -96.65 14.93
CA SER A 347 23.93 -97.34 15.16
C SER A 347 24.89 -96.46 15.95
N LYS A 348 25.83 -97.09 16.68
CA LYS A 348 26.85 -96.36 17.45
C LYS A 348 27.69 -95.44 16.56
N GLU A 349 28.09 -95.93 15.40
CA GLU A 349 28.90 -95.22 14.41
C GLU A 349 28.12 -94.06 13.77
N GLY A 350 26.85 -94.26 13.42
CA GLY A 350 25.99 -93.21 12.87
C GLY A 350 25.64 -92.12 13.87
N ALA A 351 25.47 -92.47 15.16
CA ALA A 351 25.31 -91.50 16.23
C ALA A 351 26.60 -90.70 16.50
N GLN A 352 27.78 -91.30 16.33
CA GLN A 352 29.07 -90.59 16.42
C GLN A 352 29.29 -89.64 15.25
N GLN A 353 28.98 -90.04 14.01
CA GLN A 353 29.06 -89.15 12.85
C GLN A 353 28.10 -87.96 12.99
N ALA A 354 26.85 -88.21 13.37
CA ALA A 354 25.86 -87.14 13.57
C ALA A 354 26.24 -86.17 14.71
N LEU A 355 27.00 -86.61 15.72
CA LEU A 355 27.59 -85.73 16.74
C LEU A 355 28.71 -84.86 16.16
N GLN A 356 29.63 -85.42 15.37
CA GLN A 356 30.70 -84.65 14.71
C GLN A 356 30.15 -83.63 13.71
N ASP A 357 29.10 -83.98 12.96
CA ASP A 357 28.46 -83.06 12.02
C ASP A 357 27.80 -81.87 12.77
N ILE A 358 27.19 -82.12 13.94
CA ILE A 358 26.67 -81.06 14.82
C ILE A 358 27.81 -80.21 15.39
N GLU A 359 28.86 -80.81 15.94
CA GLU A 359 29.97 -80.08 16.57
C GLU A 359 30.70 -79.20 15.54
N LYS A 360 30.98 -79.72 14.34
CA LYS A 360 31.53 -78.96 13.22
C LYS A 360 30.64 -77.81 12.78
N PHE A 361 29.31 -78.00 12.76
CA PHE A 361 28.38 -76.92 12.44
C PHE A 361 28.40 -75.83 13.51
N LEU A 362 28.38 -76.20 14.80
CA LEU A 362 28.45 -75.24 15.92
C LEU A 362 29.77 -74.45 15.93
N GLU A 363 30.90 -75.08 15.59
CA GLU A 363 32.20 -74.39 15.43
C GLU A 363 32.22 -73.43 14.24
N THR A 364 31.69 -73.85 13.08
CA THR A 364 31.67 -73.02 11.86
C THR A 364 30.71 -71.83 12.01
N SER A 365 29.58 -72.05 12.69
CA SER A 365 28.51 -71.08 12.88
C SER A 365 28.62 -70.28 14.18
N LEU A 366 29.73 -70.41 14.92
CA LEU A 366 29.96 -69.73 16.20
C LEU A 366 29.71 -68.21 16.17
N PRO A 367 30.12 -67.45 15.12
CA PRO A 367 29.84 -66.01 15.01
C PRO A 367 28.35 -65.68 14.85
N CYS A 368 27.54 -66.64 14.40
CA CYS A 368 26.10 -66.47 14.18
C CYS A 368 25.22 -67.04 15.32
N LEU A 369 25.80 -67.88 16.19
CA LEU A 369 25.07 -68.56 17.27
C LEU A 369 25.34 -67.96 18.66
N ASN A 370 26.41 -67.19 18.81
CA ASN A 370 26.83 -66.61 20.09
C ASN A 370 26.57 -65.08 20.16
N TYR A 371 25.44 -64.64 19.61
CA TYR A 371 25.00 -63.23 19.65
C TYR A 371 24.47 -62.84 21.04
N ASP A 372 24.99 -61.75 21.60
CA ASP A 372 24.37 -61.06 22.74
C ASP A 372 23.30 -60.06 22.24
N PRO A 373 22.01 -60.26 22.59
CA PRO A 373 20.94 -59.35 22.19
C PRO A 373 21.07 -57.95 22.79
N GLN A 374 21.74 -57.81 23.95
CA GLN A 374 21.92 -56.52 24.63
C GLN A 374 22.95 -55.66 23.91
N VAL A 375 24.04 -56.28 23.42
CA VAL A 375 25.05 -55.61 22.59
C VAL A 375 24.44 -55.16 21.26
N LEU A 376 23.67 -56.02 20.58
CA LEU A 376 23.00 -55.64 19.33
C LEU A 376 21.98 -54.50 19.54
N GLN A 377 21.26 -54.48 20.66
CA GLN A 377 20.33 -53.39 20.96
C GLN A 377 21.06 -52.08 21.31
N TYR A 378 22.23 -52.16 21.92
CA TYR A 378 23.08 -51.00 22.23
C TYR A 378 23.72 -50.40 20.96
N ASP A 379 24.38 -51.22 20.15
CA ASP A 379 25.11 -50.77 18.94
C ASP A 379 24.18 -50.09 17.91
N PHE A 380 22.92 -50.53 17.84
CA PHE A 380 21.92 -50.00 16.92
C PHE A 380 20.88 -49.07 17.56
N GLU A 381 21.01 -48.70 18.84
CA GLU A 381 19.99 -47.95 19.61
C GLU A 381 19.41 -46.74 18.82
N SER A 382 20.30 -45.98 18.17
CA SER A 382 19.97 -44.81 17.33
C SER A 382 18.97 -45.03 16.18
N ILE A 383 18.66 -46.28 15.82
CA ILE A 383 17.73 -46.63 14.73
C ILE A 383 16.61 -47.60 15.16
N LEU A 384 16.53 -48.00 16.44
CA LEU A 384 15.62 -49.08 16.87
C LEU A 384 14.16 -48.63 16.99
N THR A 385 13.36 -48.89 15.95
CA THR A 385 11.89 -48.80 16.02
C THR A 385 11.28 -50.02 16.74
N PRO A 386 10.01 -49.96 17.20
CA PRO A 386 9.32 -51.10 17.80
C PRO A 386 9.29 -52.35 16.90
N GLU A 387 9.17 -52.15 15.58
CA GLU A 387 9.13 -53.21 14.57
C GLU A 387 10.49 -53.91 14.48
N LEU A 388 11.60 -53.15 14.43
CA LEU A 388 12.95 -53.70 14.44
C LEU A 388 13.24 -54.44 15.75
N LYS A 389 12.81 -53.92 16.90
CA LYS A 389 12.92 -54.63 18.20
C LYS A 389 12.16 -55.96 18.18
N ALA A 390 10.96 -56.01 17.61
CA ALA A 390 10.19 -57.24 17.45
C ALA A 390 10.86 -58.23 16.47
N GLN A 391 11.47 -57.76 15.38
CA GLN A 391 12.25 -58.60 14.47
C GLN A 391 13.47 -59.22 15.18
N ILE A 392 14.25 -58.41 15.91
CA ILE A 392 15.41 -58.90 16.71
C ILE A 392 14.97 -60.00 17.69
N GLN A 393 13.89 -59.78 18.44
CA GLN A 393 13.35 -60.77 19.38
C GLN A 393 12.87 -62.06 18.68
N SER A 394 12.25 -61.95 17.51
CA SER A 394 11.81 -63.11 16.72
C SER A 394 12.98 -63.97 16.24
N VAL A 395 14.07 -63.34 15.75
CA VAL A 395 15.31 -64.03 15.38
C VAL A 395 15.99 -64.66 16.59
N GLN A 396 16.02 -63.97 17.73
CA GLN A 396 16.56 -64.50 18.98
C GLN A 396 15.81 -65.76 19.45
N ILE A 397 14.47 -65.76 19.40
CA ILE A 397 13.66 -66.93 19.77
C ILE A 397 13.96 -68.11 18.82
N LYS A 398 14.15 -67.87 17.52
CA LYS A 398 14.56 -68.92 16.57
C LYS A 398 15.95 -69.49 16.88
N LEU A 399 16.94 -68.63 17.16
CA LEU A 399 18.29 -69.05 17.54
C LEU A 399 18.25 -69.96 18.79
N GLU A 400 17.53 -69.56 19.83
CA GLU A 400 17.42 -70.31 21.08
C GLU A 400 16.69 -71.66 20.88
N ASN A 401 15.64 -71.69 20.05
CA ASN A 401 14.97 -72.94 19.68
C ASN A 401 15.92 -73.91 18.95
N VAL A 402 16.69 -73.42 17.97
CA VAL A 402 17.66 -74.24 17.23
C VAL A 402 18.79 -74.73 18.15
N ARG A 403 19.28 -73.88 19.06
CA ARG A 403 20.25 -74.24 20.11
C ARG A 403 19.72 -75.37 20.99
N SER A 404 18.49 -75.24 21.50
CA SER A 404 17.84 -76.27 22.32
C SER A 404 17.62 -77.58 21.57
N MET A 405 17.29 -77.52 20.26
CA MET A 405 17.21 -78.71 19.41
C MET A 405 18.57 -79.40 19.27
N PHE A 406 19.66 -78.66 19.06
CA PHE A 406 21.01 -79.19 19.05
C PHE A 406 21.40 -79.85 20.39
N GLU A 407 21.18 -79.17 21.51
CA GLU A 407 21.46 -79.70 22.85
C GLU A 407 20.68 -80.98 23.15
N SER A 408 19.39 -81.00 22.85
CA SER A 408 18.51 -82.18 22.98
C SER A 408 18.98 -83.35 22.11
N ARG A 409 19.40 -83.06 20.87
CA ARG A 409 19.90 -84.08 19.93
C ARG A 409 21.26 -84.63 20.34
N GLN A 410 22.19 -83.77 20.76
CA GLN A 410 23.47 -84.18 21.34
C GLN A 410 23.26 -85.03 22.60
N ALA A 411 22.35 -84.64 23.50
CA ALA A 411 22.04 -85.41 24.70
C ALA A 411 21.41 -86.78 24.36
N CYS A 412 20.64 -86.89 23.27
CA CYS A 412 20.09 -88.15 22.79
C CYS A 412 21.20 -89.09 22.27
N PHE A 413 22.12 -88.59 21.43
CA PHE A 413 23.21 -89.40 20.89
C PHE A 413 24.26 -89.77 21.95
N LYS A 414 24.62 -88.85 22.85
CA LYS A 414 25.49 -89.15 24.02
C LYS A 414 24.87 -90.22 24.94
N LYS A 415 23.54 -90.32 25.01
CA LYS A 415 22.83 -91.43 25.69
C LYS A 415 22.76 -92.73 24.89
N LEU A 416 23.12 -92.75 23.60
CA LEU A 416 23.00 -93.92 22.71
C LEU A 416 24.30 -94.73 22.53
N THR A 417 25.46 -94.10 22.34
CA THR A 417 26.68 -94.80 21.87
C THR A 417 27.15 -95.94 22.78
N ASP A 418 26.98 -95.79 24.10
CA ASP A 418 27.57 -96.68 25.11
C ASP A 418 26.54 -97.29 26.07
N LYS A 419 25.31 -97.52 25.56
CA LYS A 419 24.32 -98.34 26.26
C LYS A 419 24.82 -99.79 26.40
N GLN A 420 24.99 -100.27 27.63
CA GLN A 420 25.23 -101.70 27.88
C GLN A 420 23.94 -102.52 27.74
N VAL A 421 24.05 -103.70 27.13
CA VAL A 421 22.91 -104.56 26.76
C VAL A 421 22.51 -105.53 27.89
N ARG A 422 21.20 -105.65 28.15
CA ARG A 422 20.47 -106.84 28.65
C ARG A 422 19.09 -106.95 27.95
N PRO A 423 18.42 -108.13 27.90
CA PRO A 423 17.32 -108.38 26.96
C PRO A 423 15.88 -108.44 27.55
N VAL A 424 14.91 -108.10 26.70
CA VAL A 424 13.56 -108.68 26.46
C VAL A 424 12.73 -109.25 27.63
N GLN A 425 11.45 -108.83 27.69
CA GLN A 425 10.34 -109.53 28.36
C GLN A 425 9.06 -109.49 27.48
N LEU A 426 8.04 -110.31 27.77
CA LEU A 426 6.85 -110.57 26.93
C LEU A 426 5.59 -110.80 27.78
N VAL A 427 4.50 -110.02 27.60
CA VAL A 427 3.07 -110.39 27.84
C VAL A 427 2.13 -109.47 27.00
N ALA A 428 0.98 -109.98 26.54
CA ALA A 428 -0.15 -109.27 25.87
C ALA A 428 -1.51 -109.71 26.52
N PRO A 429 -2.77 -109.41 26.07
CA PRO A 429 -3.30 -108.57 24.97
C PRO A 429 -4.50 -107.63 25.37
N ARG A 430 -5.36 -107.23 24.39
CA ARG A 430 -6.42 -106.16 24.40
C ARG A 430 -7.74 -106.37 25.19
N PRO A 431 -8.50 -105.25 25.41
CA PRO A 431 -9.97 -105.11 25.35
C PRO A 431 -10.49 -104.04 24.31
N GLU A 432 -11.81 -103.73 24.24
CA GLU A 432 -12.45 -102.70 23.36
C GLU A 432 -13.74 -102.01 23.93
N ASN A 433 -14.19 -100.90 23.29
CA ASN A 433 -15.58 -100.43 22.99
C ASN A 433 -16.46 -99.48 23.89
N THR A 434 -16.63 -98.21 23.43
CA THR A 434 -17.86 -97.34 23.45
C THR A 434 -18.37 -96.74 24.81
N SER A 435 -19.42 -95.89 24.96
CA SER A 435 -20.50 -95.32 24.09
C SER A 435 -21.13 -93.98 24.60
N ARG A 436 -21.69 -93.14 23.69
CA ARG A 436 -22.86 -92.15 23.76
C ARG A 436 -23.09 -91.27 25.03
N SER A 437 -23.61 -90.03 25.05
CA SER A 437 -24.08 -88.95 24.11
C SER A 437 -24.28 -87.63 24.95
N ARG A 438 -24.97 -86.49 24.67
CA ARG A 438 -26.00 -86.01 23.69
C ARG A 438 -26.09 -84.43 23.71
N SER A 439 -27.15 -83.83 23.15
CA SER A 439 -27.61 -82.40 23.24
C SER A 439 -29.18 -82.38 23.18
N PRO A 440 -29.99 -81.26 23.11
CA PRO A 440 -29.89 -80.13 22.14
C PRO A 440 -30.48 -78.73 22.58
N LEU A 441 -30.55 -77.79 21.61
CA LEU A 441 -31.14 -76.42 21.65
C LEU A 441 -32.63 -76.35 21.23
N PHE A 442 -33.30 -75.18 21.38
CA PHE A 442 -34.24 -74.61 20.37
C PHE A 442 -34.59 -73.09 20.58
N SER A 443 -35.03 -72.40 19.52
CA SER A 443 -35.59 -71.01 19.45
C SER A 443 -37.01 -71.03 18.81
N PRO A 444 -37.83 -69.93 18.76
CA PRO A 444 -38.02 -69.10 17.52
C PRO A 444 -38.50 -67.61 17.71
N LYS A 445 -38.19 -66.58 16.87
CA LYS A 445 -38.80 -66.03 15.59
C LYS A 445 -40.32 -65.65 15.63
N HIS A 446 -40.94 -64.61 14.99
CA HIS A 446 -40.72 -63.58 13.90
C HIS A 446 -41.55 -62.26 14.23
N GLY A 447 -41.72 -61.15 13.46
CA GLY A 447 -41.11 -60.53 12.23
C GLY A 447 -42.06 -59.63 11.34
N LYS A 448 -41.54 -58.53 10.71
CA LYS A 448 -42.05 -57.65 9.58
C LYS A 448 -42.92 -56.34 9.77
N LYS A 449 -42.28 -55.17 9.46
CA LYS A 449 -42.62 -53.95 8.62
C LYS A 449 -43.97 -53.13 8.61
N THR A 450 -43.92 -51.90 9.18
CA THR A 450 -44.08 -50.51 8.59
C THR A 450 -45.17 -50.01 7.57
N SER A 451 -45.78 -48.82 7.86
CA SER A 451 -45.98 -47.59 6.98
C SER A 451 -47.40 -46.92 6.84
N ARG A 452 -47.45 -45.57 7.01
CA ARG A 452 -48.39 -44.49 6.49
C ARG A 452 -49.79 -44.14 7.09
N LYS A 453 -49.87 -42.86 7.56
CA LYS A 453 -50.86 -41.73 7.38
C LYS A 453 -52.26 -41.66 8.08
N SER A 454 -52.53 -40.43 8.60
CA SER A 454 -53.83 -39.74 8.83
C SER A 454 -54.70 -40.14 10.05
N GLN A 455 -55.64 -39.36 10.65
CA GLN A 455 -56.06 -37.91 10.72
C GLN A 455 -57.04 -37.78 11.97
N THR A 456 -57.83 -36.76 12.39
CA THR A 456 -58.38 -35.47 11.87
C THR A 456 -58.97 -34.58 13.02
N SER A 457 -59.30 -33.29 12.76
CA SER A 457 -60.36 -32.44 13.42
C SER A 457 -60.03 -31.75 14.76
N ARG A 458 -60.47 -30.53 15.16
CA ARG A 458 -61.38 -29.41 14.67
C ARG A 458 -60.81 -28.07 15.25
N LYS A 459 -61.29 -26.81 15.10
CA LYS A 459 -62.23 -25.98 14.26
C LYS A 459 -61.53 -24.56 14.19
N ILE A 460 -62.05 -23.34 13.93
CA ILE A 460 -63.39 -22.75 13.71
C ILE A 460 -63.39 -21.75 12.50
N GLU A 461 -63.64 -20.46 12.72
CA GLU A 461 -64.05 -19.32 11.83
C GLU A 461 -63.55 -18.00 12.52
N VAL A 462 -63.55 -16.76 11.98
CA VAL A 462 -64.47 -16.04 11.06
C VAL A 462 -63.73 -14.91 10.27
N MET A 463 -64.23 -14.63 9.04
CA MET A 463 -64.25 -13.41 8.16
C MET A 463 -63.99 -12.00 8.80
N HIS A 464 -63.81 -10.83 8.15
CA HIS A 464 -63.75 -10.23 6.77
C HIS A 464 -63.29 -8.72 6.94
N ASP A 465 -63.02 -7.82 5.98
CA ASP A 465 -62.44 -7.81 4.60
C ASP A 465 -62.47 -6.36 3.98
N TYR A 466 -61.84 -6.10 2.81
CA TYR A 466 -61.84 -4.84 2.00
C TYR A 466 -61.25 -3.53 2.64
N GLN A 467 -60.85 -2.45 1.93
CA GLN A 467 -60.15 -2.23 0.63
C GLN A 467 -59.90 -0.70 0.41
N GLU A 468 -58.75 -0.31 -0.16
CA GLU A 468 -58.57 0.82 -1.12
C GLU A 468 -58.66 2.32 -0.72
N LYS A 469 -57.60 3.06 -1.16
CA LYS A 469 -57.60 4.27 -2.07
C LYS A 469 -57.31 5.69 -1.54
N ARG A 470 -56.23 6.28 -2.13
CA ARG A 470 -56.12 7.56 -2.92
C ARG A 470 -56.72 8.86 -2.32
N ASN A 471 -56.16 10.07 -2.46
CA ASN A 471 -55.19 10.68 -3.39
C ASN A 471 -54.68 12.01 -2.76
N SER A 472 -53.41 12.43 -2.88
CA SER A 472 -52.86 13.32 -3.92
C SER A 472 -53.55 14.69 -4.09
N LEU A 473 -52.82 15.80 -3.81
CA LEU A 473 -52.43 16.85 -4.79
C LEU A 473 -51.74 18.06 -4.13
N GLN A 474 -50.84 18.72 -4.88
CA GLN A 474 -50.07 19.92 -4.47
C GLN A 474 -50.24 21.05 -5.50
N SER A 475 -50.06 22.31 -5.08
CA SER A 475 -50.05 23.50 -5.95
C SER A 475 -49.12 24.61 -5.42
N PHE A 476 -48.55 25.42 -6.32
CA PHE A 476 -47.54 26.48 -6.08
C PHE A 476 -48.12 27.91 -6.18
N ILE A 477 -47.51 28.95 -5.57
CA ILE A 477 -47.50 30.37 -6.08
C ILE A 477 -46.59 31.37 -5.26
N SER A 478 -45.88 32.25 -6.00
CA SER A 478 -45.28 33.61 -5.69
C SER A 478 -44.40 33.91 -4.45
N GLU A 479 -43.60 34.98 -4.57
CA GLU A 479 -42.91 35.72 -3.48
C GLU A 479 -43.39 37.21 -3.43
N SER A 480 -43.31 37.86 -2.25
CA SER A 480 -43.51 39.32 -1.93
C SER A 480 -43.21 39.57 -0.42
N ASP A 481 -43.70 40.64 0.25
CA ASP A 481 -43.32 41.03 1.64
C ASP A 481 -44.35 40.69 2.75
N ASP A 482 -45.65 40.94 2.56
CA ASP A 482 -46.69 40.15 3.27
C ASP A 482 -46.52 38.68 2.91
N ASN A 483 -46.14 38.41 1.64
CA ASN A 483 -45.73 37.07 1.28
C ASN A 483 -44.41 36.63 1.92
N LEU A 484 -43.58 37.48 2.54
CA LEU A 484 -42.36 37.05 3.22
C LEU A 484 -42.71 36.37 4.54
N ASP A 485 -43.63 36.93 5.32
CA ASP A 485 -44.15 36.27 6.52
C ASP A 485 -45.05 35.08 6.19
N ILE A 486 -45.81 35.12 5.08
CA ILE A 486 -46.50 33.94 4.54
C ILE A 486 -45.48 32.89 4.05
N LEU A 487 -44.34 33.27 3.48
CA LEU A 487 -43.28 32.34 3.04
C LEU A 487 -42.55 31.72 4.24
N LYS A 488 -42.21 32.50 5.28
CA LYS A 488 -41.73 31.94 6.56
C LYS A 488 -42.73 30.93 7.11
N SER A 489 -44.01 31.31 7.13
CA SER A 489 -45.11 30.43 7.55
C SER A 489 -45.23 29.19 6.67
N HIS A 490 -45.06 29.31 5.35
CA HIS A 490 -45.05 28.18 4.42
C HIS A 490 -43.86 27.25 4.67
N VAL A 491 -42.65 27.77 4.88
CA VAL A 491 -41.45 26.97 5.16
C VAL A 491 -41.56 26.27 6.52
N ILE A 492 -42.14 26.91 7.53
CA ILE A 492 -42.37 26.30 8.85
C ILE A 492 -43.50 25.26 8.78
N ASN A 493 -44.59 25.55 8.08
CA ASN A 493 -45.66 24.58 7.85
C ASN A 493 -45.16 23.40 7.00
N GLU A 494 -44.30 23.62 5.99
CA GLU A 494 -43.64 22.56 5.24
C GLU A 494 -42.71 21.76 6.16
N LEU A 495 -41.87 22.41 6.97
CA LEU A 495 -40.97 21.74 7.93
C LEU A 495 -41.75 20.82 8.87
N ILE A 496 -42.84 21.31 9.48
CA ILE A 496 -43.69 20.56 10.41
C ILE A 496 -44.49 19.48 9.70
N GLU A 497 -45.11 19.77 8.56
CA GLU A 497 -45.95 18.79 7.87
C GLU A 497 -45.12 17.67 7.24
N THR A 498 -43.97 18.00 6.65
CA THR A 498 -42.99 17.00 6.21
C THR A 498 -42.29 16.29 7.37
N GLU A 499 -42.35 16.83 8.60
CA GLU A 499 -41.95 16.11 9.81
C GLU A 499 -43.01 15.07 10.22
N ARG A 500 -44.29 15.44 10.23
CA ARG A 500 -45.40 14.50 10.50
C ARG A 500 -45.39 13.33 9.52
N VAL A 501 -45.31 13.64 8.22
CA VAL A 501 -45.20 12.63 7.16
C VAL A 501 -43.96 11.76 7.37
N TYR A 502 -42.81 12.34 7.71
CA TYR A 502 -41.60 11.56 7.99
C TYR A 502 -41.78 10.60 9.17
N VAL A 503 -42.35 11.07 10.29
CA VAL A 503 -42.64 10.27 11.48
C VAL A 503 -43.63 9.13 11.17
N GLU A 504 -44.70 9.41 10.43
CA GLU A 504 -45.69 8.42 10.00
C GLU A 504 -45.09 7.38 9.03
N GLU A 505 -44.25 7.82 8.09
CA GLU A 505 -43.56 6.93 7.16
C GLU A 505 -42.52 6.05 7.86
N LEU A 506 -41.88 6.51 8.94
CA LEU A 506 -41.04 5.63 9.78
C LEU A 506 -41.90 4.64 10.57
N PHE A 507 -43.01 5.09 11.17
CA PHE A 507 -43.91 4.24 11.95
C PHE A 507 -44.48 3.08 11.11
N THR A 508 -45.00 3.41 9.92
CA THR A 508 -45.55 2.41 8.97
C THR A 508 -44.49 1.40 8.51
N VAL A 509 -43.22 1.80 8.38
CA VAL A 509 -42.11 0.89 8.06
C VAL A 509 -41.77 -0.02 9.25
N LEU A 510 -41.69 0.54 10.44
CA LEU A 510 -41.35 -0.19 11.67
C LEU A 510 -42.43 -1.20 12.04
N MET A 511 -43.71 -0.83 11.96
CA MET A 511 -44.81 -1.75 12.26
C MET A 511 -45.12 -2.69 11.10
N GLY A 512 -45.08 -2.18 9.86
CA GLY A 512 -45.49 -2.92 8.67
C GLY A 512 -44.45 -3.85 8.06
N TYR A 513 -43.16 -3.66 8.36
CA TYR A 513 -42.09 -4.57 7.92
C TYR A 513 -41.24 -5.09 9.07
N ARG A 514 -40.72 -4.22 9.96
CA ARG A 514 -39.80 -4.68 11.03
C ARG A 514 -40.52 -5.58 12.03
N ALA A 515 -41.65 -5.15 12.61
CA ALA A 515 -42.43 -5.98 13.53
C ALA A 515 -43.01 -7.25 12.85
N GLU A 516 -43.32 -7.18 11.55
CA GLU A 516 -43.74 -8.35 10.77
C GLU A 516 -42.65 -9.41 10.61
N MET A 517 -41.35 -9.09 10.80
CA MET A 517 -40.30 -10.11 10.85
C MET A 517 -40.40 -11.00 12.10
N ASP A 518 -40.91 -10.46 13.21
CA ASP A 518 -41.14 -11.21 14.45
C ASP A 518 -42.54 -11.88 14.48
N ASN A 519 -43.41 -11.62 13.49
CA ASN A 519 -44.75 -12.19 13.40
C ASN A 519 -44.70 -13.70 13.04
N PRO A 520 -45.20 -14.61 13.92
CA PRO A 520 -45.21 -16.05 13.66
C PRO A 520 -45.88 -16.49 12.36
N VAL A 521 -46.85 -15.71 11.87
CA VAL A 521 -47.57 -15.96 10.61
C VAL A 521 -46.72 -15.60 9.39
N MET A 522 -45.73 -14.72 9.52
CA MET A 522 -44.88 -14.29 8.40
C MET A 522 -43.55 -15.04 8.32
N LEU A 523 -43.14 -15.74 9.39
CA LEU A 523 -41.88 -16.50 9.49
C LEU A 523 -41.60 -17.42 8.30
N PHE A 524 -42.63 -18.04 7.71
CA PHE A 524 -42.48 -18.99 6.60
C PHE A 524 -42.23 -18.31 5.23
N LEU A 525 -42.53 -17.01 5.10
CA LEU A 525 -42.24 -16.20 3.91
C LEU A 525 -40.82 -15.62 3.95
N MET A 526 -40.21 -15.51 5.13
CA MET A 526 -38.89 -14.88 5.29
C MET A 526 -37.75 -15.72 4.69
N PRO A 527 -36.93 -15.15 3.80
CA PRO A 527 -35.77 -15.84 3.24
C PRO A 527 -34.71 -16.10 4.32
N PRO A 528 -33.92 -17.20 4.23
CA PRO A 528 -32.92 -17.53 5.24
C PRO A 528 -31.89 -16.44 5.52
N ALA A 529 -31.54 -15.63 4.50
CA ALA A 529 -30.58 -14.53 4.62
C ALA A 529 -31.08 -13.37 5.50
N LEU A 530 -32.40 -13.23 5.69
CA LEU A 530 -33.03 -12.11 6.40
C LEU A 530 -33.27 -12.41 7.90
N ARG A 531 -33.39 -13.68 8.28
CA ARG A 531 -33.67 -14.08 9.67
C ARG A 531 -32.60 -13.58 10.63
N ASN A 532 -33.03 -13.02 11.76
CA ASN A 532 -32.18 -12.39 12.78
C ASN A 532 -31.29 -11.24 12.27
N ARG A 533 -31.62 -10.61 11.14
CA ARG A 533 -30.89 -9.46 10.57
C ARG A 533 -31.72 -8.18 10.47
N GLN A 534 -32.80 -8.07 11.25
CA GLN A 534 -33.64 -6.86 11.26
C GLN A 534 -32.86 -5.59 11.63
N ASP A 535 -31.95 -5.67 12.59
CA ASP A 535 -31.14 -4.51 13.01
C ASP A 535 -30.06 -4.13 11.98
N ILE A 536 -29.77 -5.00 11.00
CA ILE A 536 -28.94 -4.67 9.83
C ILE A 536 -29.82 -4.04 8.73
N LEU A 537 -31.02 -4.56 8.48
CA LEU A 537 -31.90 -4.00 7.45
C LEU A 537 -32.43 -2.61 7.82
N PHE A 538 -32.92 -2.45 9.04
CA PHE A 538 -33.52 -1.20 9.54
C PHE A 538 -32.53 -0.31 10.31
N GLY A 539 -31.33 -0.79 10.64
CA GLY A 539 -30.39 -0.03 11.46
C GLY A 539 -31.02 0.38 12.79
N ASN A 540 -30.75 1.63 13.19
CA ASN A 540 -31.40 2.29 14.31
C ASN A 540 -32.61 3.15 13.91
N MET A 541 -33.37 2.77 12.88
CA MET A 541 -34.63 3.45 12.54
C MET A 541 -35.61 3.57 13.74
N PRO A 542 -35.72 2.62 14.69
CA PRO A 542 -36.54 2.80 15.89
C PRO A 542 -36.11 3.99 16.76
N GLU A 543 -34.80 4.13 17.02
CA GLU A 543 -34.21 5.23 17.81
C GLU A 543 -34.49 6.59 17.15
N ILE A 544 -34.38 6.65 15.82
CA ILE A 544 -34.71 7.84 15.03
C ILE A 544 -36.20 8.16 15.12
N TYR A 545 -37.08 7.16 14.93
CA TYR A 545 -38.52 7.33 15.05
C TYR A 545 -38.91 7.84 16.45
N ASP A 546 -38.40 7.23 17.51
CA ASP A 546 -38.76 7.57 18.90
C ASP A 546 -38.40 9.02 19.24
N PHE A 547 -37.21 9.50 18.82
CA PHE A 547 -36.81 10.91 18.98
C PHE A 547 -37.71 11.86 18.18
N HIS A 548 -37.92 11.58 16.89
CA HIS A 548 -38.68 12.47 16.02
C HIS A 548 -40.16 12.54 16.44
N ASN A 549 -40.77 11.40 16.75
CA ASN A 549 -42.15 11.28 17.23
C ASN A 549 -42.36 11.92 18.61
N SER A 550 -41.47 11.68 19.56
CA SER A 550 -41.71 11.99 20.99
C SER A 550 -41.14 13.33 21.45
N ILE A 551 -40.18 13.90 20.69
CA ILE A 551 -39.45 15.11 21.10
C ILE A 551 -39.45 16.15 19.96
N PHE A 552 -38.91 15.81 18.79
CA PHE A 552 -38.57 16.82 17.80
C PHE A 552 -39.79 17.40 17.07
N LEU A 553 -40.73 16.56 16.63
CA LEU A 553 -41.99 17.01 16.04
C LEU A 553 -42.74 17.95 16.99
N HIS A 554 -42.88 17.56 18.27
CA HIS A 554 -43.60 18.38 19.25
C HIS A 554 -42.89 19.71 19.55
N SER A 555 -41.56 19.71 19.50
CA SER A 555 -40.74 20.93 19.61
C SER A 555 -41.00 21.88 18.42
N LEU A 556 -41.02 21.35 17.19
CA LEU A 556 -41.35 22.12 15.99
C LEU A 556 -42.80 22.62 15.97
N GLU A 557 -43.77 21.81 16.42
CA GLU A 557 -45.17 22.24 16.57
C GLU A 557 -45.31 23.42 17.55
N SER A 558 -44.45 23.51 18.57
CA SER A 558 -44.41 24.66 19.48
C SER A 558 -43.90 25.96 18.85
N CYS A 559 -43.38 25.91 17.61
CA CYS A 559 -42.86 27.07 16.87
C CYS A 559 -43.87 27.71 15.91
N VAL A 560 -45.08 27.14 15.73
CA VAL A 560 -46.10 27.66 14.80
C VAL A 560 -46.48 29.12 15.08
N GLY A 561 -46.52 29.52 16.36
CA GLY A 561 -46.79 30.90 16.78
C GLY A 561 -45.55 31.72 17.15
N ALA A 562 -44.34 31.17 16.92
CA ALA A 562 -43.07 31.72 17.37
C ALA A 562 -41.93 31.25 16.42
N PRO A 563 -41.93 31.70 15.14
CA PRO A 563 -41.04 31.19 14.09
C PRO A 563 -39.55 31.37 14.41
N GLU A 564 -39.19 32.40 15.16
CA GLU A 564 -37.85 32.68 15.67
C GLU A 564 -37.29 31.54 16.56
N ARG A 565 -38.15 30.73 17.18
CA ARG A 565 -37.74 29.61 18.04
C ARG A 565 -37.25 28.37 17.29
N VAL A 566 -37.46 28.28 15.96
CA VAL A 566 -37.05 27.12 15.17
C VAL A 566 -35.53 26.87 15.29
N GLY A 567 -34.70 27.92 15.25
CA GLY A 567 -33.25 27.79 15.43
C GLY A 567 -32.89 27.15 16.78
N PHE A 568 -33.51 27.61 17.86
CA PHE A 568 -33.31 27.04 19.20
C PHE A 568 -33.69 25.55 19.28
N CYS A 569 -34.77 25.11 18.63
CA CYS A 569 -35.17 23.70 18.63
C CYS A 569 -34.12 22.76 17.99
N PHE A 570 -33.38 23.22 16.97
CA PHE A 570 -32.27 22.44 16.42
C PHE A 570 -31.02 22.49 17.31
N LEU A 571 -30.72 23.65 17.92
CA LEU A 571 -29.56 23.81 18.80
C LEU A 571 -29.68 23.01 20.10
N GLU A 572 -30.87 23.00 20.72
CA GLU A 572 -31.15 22.22 21.93
C GLU A 572 -30.98 20.70 21.72
N ARG A 573 -31.24 20.21 20.50
CA ARG A 573 -31.23 18.79 20.14
C ARG A 573 -30.03 18.35 19.30
N ARG A 574 -28.99 19.18 19.23
CA ARG A 574 -27.79 18.96 18.38
C ARG A 574 -27.08 17.63 18.66
N GLU A 575 -27.11 17.17 19.90
CA GLU A 575 -26.53 15.89 20.33
C GLU A 575 -27.41 14.69 19.97
N ASP A 576 -28.73 14.81 20.12
CA ASP A 576 -29.67 13.74 19.74
C ASP A 576 -29.54 13.37 18.25
N PHE A 577 -29.39 14.39 17.39
CA PHE A 577 -29.19 14.20 15.95
C PHE A 577 -27.94 13.39 15.56
N GLN A 578 -26.97 13.14 16.45
CA GLN A 578 -25.82 12.25 16.16
C GLN A 578 -26.27 10.80 15.86
N MET A 579 -27.47 10.38 16.29
CA MET A 579 -28.05 9.06 15.96
C MET A 579 -28.11 8.76 14.46
N TYR A 580 -28.14 9.79 13.59
CA TYR A 580 -28.11 9.62 12.14
C TYR A 580 -26.77 9.09 11.62
N GLU A 581 -25.66 9.30 12.34
CA GLU A 581 -24.34 8.77 11.95
C GLU A 581 -24.37 7.22 11.92
N LYS A 582 -24.88 6.63 13.00
CA LYS A 582 -25.11 5.19 13.17
C LYS A 582 -26.04 4.62 12.09
N TYR A 583 -27.06 5.37 11.66
CA TYR A 583 -27.95 4.97 10.57
C TYR A 583 -27.23 4.95 9.22
N CYS A 584 -26.57 6.05 8.88
CA CYS A 584 -25.85 6.19 7.62
C CYS A 584 -24.72 5.15 7.50
N GLN A 585 -23.92 4.95 8.55
CA GLN A 585 -22.89 3.88 8.60
C GLN A 585 -23.46 2.47 8.39
N ASN A 586 -24.73 2.24 8.73
CA ASN A 586 -25.40 0.97 8.49
C ASN A 586 -26.05 0.88 7.10
N LYS A 587 -26.42 2.00 6.47
CA LYS A 587 -27.17 2.00 5.20
C LYS A 587 -26.53 1.18 4.06
N PRO A 588 -25.20 1.13 3.86
CA PRO A 588 -24.58 0.24 2.86
C PRO A 588 -24.76 -1.25 3.17
N ARG A 589 -24.75 -1.64 4.45
CA ARG A 589 -24.99 -3.02 4.89
C ARG A 589 -26.46 -3.40 4.76
N SER A 590 -27.36 -2.48 5.08
CA SER A 590 -28.80 -2.57 4.80
C SER A 590 -29.07 -2.76 3.30
N GLU A 591 -28.43 -1.97 2.45
CA GLU A 591 -28.55 -2.04 0.98
C GLU A 591 -28.07 -3.39 0.42
N LEU A 592 -26.89 -3.86 0.85
CA LEU A 592 -26.36 -5.16 0.43
C LEU A 592 -27.27 -6.32 0.85
N LEU A 593 -27.84 -6.26 2.06
CA LEU A 593 -28.82 -7.24 2.53
C LEU A 593 -30.11 -7.16 1.70
N TRP A 594 -30.64 -5.96 1.47
CA TRP A 594 -31.85 -5.73 0.68
C TRP A 594 -31.74 -6.39 -0.71
N ARG A 595 -30.65 -6.17 -1.45
CA ARG A 595 -30.44 -6.75 -2.78
C ARG A 595 -30.40 -8.29 -2.80
N GLN A 596 -30.08 -8.94 -1.68
CA GLN A 596 -30.12 -10.40 -1.56
C GLN A 596 -31.54 -10.95 -1.33
N CYS A 597 -32.51 -10.09 -1.00
CA CYS A 597 -33.85 -10.51 -0.59
C CYS A 597 -35.03 -9.64 -1.07
N SER A 598 -34.81 -8.63 -1.94
CA SER A 598 -35.85 -7.70 -2.42
C SER A 598 -37.06 -8.43 -3.01
N GLU A 599 -36.80 -9.44 -3.84
CA GLU A 599 -37.81 -10.27 -4.52
C GLU A 599 -38.49 -11.31 -3.61
N SER A 600 -38.24 -11.28 -2.30
CA SER A 600 -38.85 -12.26 -1.40
C SER A 600 -40.34 -11.99 -1.17
N THR A 601 -41.11 -13.08 -1.09
CA THR A 601 -42.56 -13.04 -0.86
C THR A 601 -42.95 -12.39 0.46
N PHE A 602 -42.04 -12.37 1.44
CA PHE A 602 -42.21 -11.61 2.68
C PHE A 602 -42.40 -10.11 2.42
N PHE A 603 -41.48 -9.45 1.70
CA PHE A 603 -41.60 -8.01 1.43
C PHE A 603 -42.78 -7.69 0.51
N GLN A 604 -43.07 -8.55 -0.46
CA GLN A 604 -44.24 -8.40 -1.33
C GLN A 604 -45.55 -8.43 -0.53
N GLU A 605 -45.69 -9.36 0.43
CA GLU A 605 -46.89 -9.44 1.27
C GLU A 605 -46.96 -8.29 2.28
N CYS A 606 -45.84 -7.86 2.90
CA CYS A 606 -45.82 -6.67 3.74
C CYS A 606 -46.20 -5.39 2.95
N GLN A 607 -45.60 -5.19 1.77
CA GLN A 607 -45.91 -4.06 0.89
C GLN A 607 -47.40 -4.05 0.49
N LYS A 608 -47.97 -5.23 0.23
CA LYS A 608 -49.40 -5.40 -0.08
C LYS A 608 -50.30 -5.12 1.12
N LYS A 609 -49.95 -5.57 2.34
CA LYS A 609 -50.70 -5.25 3.58
C LYS A 609 -50.76 -3.75 3.87
N LEU A 610 -49.73 -3.00 3.47
CA LEU A 610 -49.61 -1.55 3.68
C LEU A 610 -50.11 -0.69 2.50
N GLU A 611 -50.58 -1.31 1.42
CA GLU A 611 -50.90 -0.65 0.13
C GLU A 611 -49.75 0.25 -0.41
N HIS A 612 -48.49 -0.07 -0.08
CA HIS A 612 -47.31 0.74 -0.41
C HIS A 612 -46.97 0.68 -1.91
N LYS A 613 -46.87 1.86 -2.54
CA LYS A 613 -46.55 2.00 -3.98
C LYS A 613 -45.06 1.86 -4.30
N LEU A 614 -44.19 2.12 -3.34
CA LEU A 614 -42.74 2.04 -3.48
C LEU A 614 -42.21 0.82 -2.72
N GLY A 615 -41.05 0.31 -3.14
CA GLY A 615 -40.33 -0.75 -2.42
C GLY A 615 -39.78 -0.24 -1.08
N LEU A 616 -39.50 -1.17 -0.15
CA LEU A 616 -39.01 -0.85 1.19
C LEU A 616 -37.69 -0.05 1.16
N ASP A 617 -36.83 -0.28 0.19
CA ASP A 617 -35.59 0.48 -0.07
C ASP A 617 -35.82 2.00 -0.12
N SER A 618 -36.92 2.43 -0.76
CA SER A 618 -37.27 3.85 -0.89
C SER A 618 -37.63 4.47 0.46
N TYR A 619 -38.17 3.66 1.38
CA TYR A 619 -38.44 4.09 2.76
C TYR A 619 -37.18 4.01 3.64
N LEU A 620 -36.29 3.03 3.42
CA LEU A 620 -34.98 2.95 4.07
C LEU A 620 -34.01 4.08 3.65
N LEU A 621 -34.34 4.87 2.62
CA LEU A 621 -33.62 6.10 2.29
C LEU A 621 -34.14 7.34 3.04
N LYS A 622 -35.33 7.29 3.65
CA LYS A 622 -35.98 8.46 4.26
C LYS A 622 -35.16 9.14 5.34
N PRO A 623 -34.46 8.46 6.27
CA PRO A 623 -33.62 9.15 7.24
C PRO A 623 -32.48 9.94 6.60
N VAL A 624 -31.81 9.38 5.57
CA VAL A 624 -30.74 10.08 4.84
C VAL A 624 -31.30 11.31 4.11
N GLN A 625 -32.49 11.17 3.51
CA GLN A 625 -33.20 12.27 2.84
C GLN A 625 -33.64 13.35 3.85
N ARG A 626 -34.19 12.98 5.01
CA ARG A 626 -34.66 13.95 6.02
C ARG A 626 -33.49 14.77 6.58
N LEU A 627 -32.39 14.11 6.94
CA LEU A 627 -31.19 14.77 7.44
C LEU A 627 -30.66 15.83 6.45
N THR A 628 -30.59 15.48 5.17
CA THR A 628 -30.11 16.40 4.09
C THR A 628 -31.09 17.52 3.77
N LYS A 629 -32.38 17.38 4.12
CA LYS A 629 -33.43 18.39 3.93
C LYS A 629 -33.42 19.49 5.00
N TYR A 630 -33.04 19.20 6.25
CA TYR A 630 -33.05 20.20 7.31
C TYR A 630 -32.21 21.45 6.99
N GLN A 631 -31.00 21.30 6.46
CA GLN A 631 -30.19 22.46 6.07
C GLN A 631 -30.81 23.27 4.92
N LEU A 632 -31.58 22.64 4.01
CA LEU A 632 -32.31 23.36 2.96
C LEU A 632 -33.45 24.18 3.58
N LEU A 633 -34.26 23.58 4.44
CA LEU A 633 -35.39 24.23 5.11
C LEU A 633 -34.92 25.36 6.03
N LEU A 634 -33.84 25.16 6.79
CA LEU A 634 -33.22 26.19 7.63
C LEU A 634 -32.64 27.34 6.79
N LYS A 635 -31.98 27.04 5.68
CA LYS A 635 -31.44 28.06 4.75
C LYS A 635 -32.53 28.84 4.05
N GLU A 636 -33.63 28.18 3.69
CA GLU A 636 -34.79 28.83 3.06
C GLU A 636 -35.58 29.68 4.06
N LEU A 637 -35.74 29.21 5.30
CA LEU A 637 -36.29 30.04 6.38
C LEU A 637 -35.39 31.26 6.67
N LEU A 638 -34.06 31.06 6.68
CA LEU A 638 -33.09 32.14 6.90
C LEU A 638 -33.11 33.19 5.78
N LYS A 639 -33.30 32.78 4.51
CA LYS A 639 -33.50 33.71 3.38
C LYS A 639 -34.62 34.71 3.68
N TYR A 640 -35.72 34.23 4.26
CA TYR A 640 -36.91 35.04 4.51
C TYR A 640 -36.90 35.77 5.88
N SER A 641 -36.30 35.19 6.92
CA SER A 641 -36.24 35.79 8.28
C SER A 641 -35.25 36.96 8.43
N SER A 642 -34.70 37.50 7.35
CA SER A 642 -33.56 38.44 7.26
C SER A 642 -33.64 39.80 8.02
N SER A 643 -34.63 40.02 8.90
CA SER A 643 -34.78 41.21 9.75
C SER A 643 -35.40 40.93 11.14
N CYS A 644 -35.53 39.65 11.53
CA CYS A 644 -36.26 39.22 12.72
C CYS A 644 -35.34 38.90 13.93
N GLU A 645 -35.95 38.76 15.10
CA GLU A 645 -35.36 38.09 16.27
C GLU A 645 -35.13 36.58 15.94
N GLY A 646 -34.17 35.92 16.59
CA GLY A 646 -33.84 34.50 16.35
C GLY A 646 -33.00 34.19 15.09
N VAL A 647 -32.60 35.20 14.31
CA VAL A 647 -31.81 35.02 13.08
C VAL A 647 -30.40 34.47 13.35
N GLN A 648 -29.77 34.85 14.46
CA GLN A 648 -28.46 34.32 14.84
C GLN A 648 -28.57 32.83 15.14
N GLU A 649 -29.55 32.42 15.93
CA GLU A 649 -29.79 31.04 16.33
C GLU A 649 -30.22 30.16 15.16
N LEU A 650 -30.96 30.73 14.19
CA LEU A 650 -31.28 30.07 12.93
C LEU A 650 -30.03 29.87 12.05
N GLN A 651 -29.12 30.85 12.00
CA GLN A 651 -27.84 30.75 11.31
C GLN A 651 -26.90 29.74 11.99
N GLU A 652 -26.86 29.70 13.33
CA GLU A 652 -26.10 28.73 14.11
C GLU A 652 -26.69 27.30 13.95
N ALA A 653 -28.01 27.15 13.92
CA ALA A 653 -28.69 25.88 13.63
C ALA A 653 -28.36 25.37 12.22
N LEU A 654 -28.35 26.25 11.22
CA LEU A 654 -27.94 25.89 9.85
C LEU A 654 -26.50 25.39 9.82
N ILE A 655 -25.58 26.08 10.50
CA ILE A 655 -24.18 25.65 10.64
C ILE A 655 -24.10 24.29 11.35
N ALA A 656 -24.83 24.11 12.46
CA ALA A 656 -24.85 22.86 13.22
C ALA A 656 -25.33 21.65 12.38
N MET A 657 -26.33 21.83 11.53
CA MET A 657 -26.82 20.77 10.63
C MET A 657 -25.88 20.51 9.45
N LEU A 658 -25.18 21.54 8.94
CA LEU A 658 -24.11 21.37 7.93
C LEU A 658 -22.89 20.64 8.52
N ASP A 659 -22.47 20.99 9.74
CA ASP A 659 -21.42 20.30 10.50
C ASP A 659 -21.77 18.83 10.73
N LEU A 660 -23.02 18.54 11.10
CA LEU A 660 -23.51 17.17 11.27
C LEU A 660 -23.48 16.40 9.95
N LEU A 661 -24.01 16.96 8.86
CA LEU A 661 -23.97 16.33 7.54
C LEU A 661 -22.53 16.02 7.09
N LYS A 662 -21.61 16.96 7.34
CA LYS A 662 -20.18 16.76 7.09
C LYS A 662 -19.60 15.65 7.98
N SER A 663 -19.90 15.66 9.28
CA SER A 663 -19.47 14.64 10.25
C SER A 663 -19.93 13.23 9.84
N VAL A 664 -21.21 13.09 9.48
CA VAL A 664 -21.80 11.84 9.01
C VAL A 664 -21.13 11.39 7.71
N ASN A 665 -20.94 12.30 6.74
CA ASN A 665 -20.25 11.99 5.49
C ASN A 665 -18.80 11.52 5.71
N ASP A 666 -18.04 12.22 6.55
CA ASP A 666 -16.65 11.85 6.85
C ASP A 666 -16.59 10.49 7.57
N SER A 667 -17.55 10.21 8.46
CA SER A 667 -17.72 8.93 9.14
C SER A 667 -18.06 7.77 8.18
N MET A 668 -18.73 8.02 7.05
CA MET A 668 -18.92 7.03 5.98
C MET A 668 -17.59 6.56 5.36
N HIS A 669 -16.60 7.45 5.27
CA HIS A 669 -15.26 7.07 4.81
C HIS A 669 -14.48 6.32 5.90
N GLN A 670 -14.70 6.65 7.19
CA GLN A 670 -14.08 5.97 8.33
C GLN A 670 -14.43 4.47 8.40
N ILE A 671 -15.69 4.08 8.20
CA ILE A 671 -16.10 2.66 8.19
C ILE A 671 -15.49 1.85 7.04
N SER A 672 -14.88 2.51 6.07
CA SER A 672 -14.20 1.88 4.92
C SER A 672 -12.68 1.75 5.13
N ILE A 673 -12.15 2.12 6.30
CA ILE A 673 -10.73 1.94 6.67
C ILE A 673 -10.46 0.47 7.01
N THR A 674 -9.36 -0.08 6.48
CA THR A 674 -8.97 -1.48 6.69
C THR A 674 -7.51 -1.61 7.10
N GLY A 675 -7.19 -2.59 7.96
CA GLY A 675 -5.82 -2.91 8.37
C GLY A 675 -5.20 -1.98 9.43
N TYR A 676 -6.02 -1.26 10.19
CA TYR A 676 -5.60 -0.59 11.43
C TYR A 676 -5.83 -1.54 12.62
N ASP A 677 -4.83 -1.68 13.49
CA ASP A 677 -4.78 -2.70 14.56
C ASP A 677 -5.10 -2.10 15.94
N GLY A 678 -6.08 -1.21 15.99
CA GLY A 678 -6.52 -0.52 17.20
C GLY A 678 -7.94 0.01 17.05
N ASP A 679 -8.50 0.58 18.12
CA ASP A 679 -9.82 1.22 18.04
C ASP A 679 -9.69 2.61 17.38
N LEU A 680 -10.58 2.91 16.42
CA LEU A 680 -10.65 4.22 15.77
C LEU A 680 -11.27 5.27 16.70
N THR A 681 -12.09 4.86 17.67
CA THR A 681 -12.71 5.76 18.66
C THR A 681 -11.68 6.37 19.62
N ASP A 682 -10.57 5.67 19.89
CA ASP A 682 -9.46 6.19 20.69
C ASP A 682 -8.84 7.46 20.09
N LEU A 683 -8.90 7.63 18.77
CA LEU A 683 -8.36 8.79 18.04
C LEU A 683 -9.20 10.07 18.22
N GLY A 684 -10.40 9.94 18.80
CA GLY A 684 -11.39 11.03 18.94
C GLY A 684 -12.27 11.16 17.70
N LYS A 685 -13.02 12.27 17.61
CA LYS A 685 -13.92 12.52 16.48
C LYS A 685 -13.13 12.77 15.19
N ILE A 686 -13.65 12.26 14.07
CA ILE A 686 -13.18 12.61 12.73
C ILE A 686 -13.57 14.07 12.40
N LEU A 687 -12.59 14.87 12.00
CA LEU A 687 -12.73 16.29 11.73
C LEU A 687 -12.67 16.60 10.23
N MET A 688 -11.85 15.89 9.46
CA MET A 688 -11.79 16.00 7.99
C MET A 688 -11.28 14.69 7.36
N GLN A 689 -11.67 14.43 6.12
CA GLN A 689 -10.97 13.50 5.22
C GLN A 689 -10.73 14.10 3.83
N GLY A 690 -9.83 13.49 3.06
CA GLY A 690 -9.52 13.96 1.70
C GLY A 690 -8.38 13.19 1.03
N SER A 691 -8.36 13.22 -0.30
CA SER A 691 -7.31 12.59 -1.13
C SER A 691 -6.24 13.60 -1.56
N PHE A 692 -4.97 13.27 -1.34
CA PHE A 692 -3.81 14.14 -1.55
C PHE A 692 -2.64 13.41 -2.20
N SER A 693 -1.85 14.18 -2.94
CA SER A 693 -0.48 13.82 -3.33
C SER A 693 0.46 14.14 -2.17
N VAL A 694 1.16 13.13 -1.64
CA VAL A 694 2.06 13.27 -0.47
C VAL A 694 3.49 12.84 -0.80
N TRP A 695 4.46 13.71 -0.54
CA TRP A 695 5.89 13.38 -0.52
C TRP A 695 6.37 13.32 0.93
N ILE A 696 7.43 12.55 1.18
CA ILE A 696 8.03 12.41 2.52
C ILE A 696 9.48 12.86 2.44
N GLY A 697 9.84 13.93 3.15
CA GLY A 697 11.20 14.36 3.40
C GLY A 697 11.63 13.96 4.80
N HIS A 698 12.63 13.11 4.92
CA HIS A 698 13.27 12.79 6.21
C HIS A 698 14.56 13.61 6.35
N ARG A 699 14.79 14.24 7.51
CA ARG A 699 16.02 15.01 7.72
C ARG A 699 17.11 14.12 8.31
N LYS A 700 18.13 13.81 7.49
CA LYS A 700 19.43 13.21 7.87
C LYS A 700 19.38 12.06 8.90
N GLY A 701 18.93 10.89 8.46
CA GLY A 701 19.34 9.61 9.04
C GLY A 701 20.22 8.84 8.05
N ALA A 702 21.42 8.43 8.44
CA ALA A 702 22.14 7.40 7.70
C ALA A 702 21.40 6.06 7.89
N THR A 703 21.35 5.24 6.84
CA THR A 703 20.62 3.95 6.74
C THR A 703 19.13 4.05 6.34
N LYS A 704 18.72 3.08 5.50
CA LYS A 704 17.37 2.81 4.94
C LYS A 704 17.03 3.53 3.64
N MET A 705 17.63 3.00 2.58
CA MET A 705 17.43 3.31 1.16
C MET A 705 16.06 2.87 0.60
N LYS A 706 14.98 2.88 1.40
CA LYS A 706 13.61 2.52 0.96
C LYS A 706 12.87 3.71 0.31
N ASP A 707 13.65 4.69 -0.13
CA ASP A 707 13.26 6.09 -0.06
C ASP A 707 13.43 6.84 -1.38
N LEU A 708 14.36 6.43 -2.24
CA LEU A 708 14.56 7.07 -3.55
C LEU A 708 13.39 6.84 -4.54
N ALA A 709 12.37 6.07 -4.18
CA ALA A 709 11.10 6.01 -4.92
C ALA A 709 10.17 7.22 -4.64
N ARG A 710 10.45 8.05 -3.62
CA ARG A 710 9.56 9.13 -3.12
C ARG A 710 9.41 10.37 -4.00
N PHE A 711 10.16 10.53 -5.10
CA PHE A 711 9.95 11.66 -6.02
C PHE A 711 8.55 11.63 -6.67
N LYS A 712 8.00 10.44 -6.92
CA LYS A 712 6.58 10.28 -7.28
C LYS A 712 5.73 10.49 -6.01
N PRO A 713 4.78 11.45 -6.00
CA PRO A 713 3.88 11.63 -4.86
C PRO A 713 3.12 10.34 -4.56
N MET A 714 3.13 9.96 -3.30
CA MET A 714 2.26 8.91 -2.80
C MET A 714 0.83 9.43 -2.74
N GLN A 715 -0.06 8.84 -3.54
CA GLN A 715 -1.49 9.05 -3.34
C GLN A 715 -1.89 8.52 -1.96
N ARG A 716 -2.40 9.42 -1.11
CA ARG A 716 -2.87 9.12 0.24
C ARG A 716 -4.23 9.76 0.46
N HIS A 717 -5.10 9.00 1.10
CA HIS A 717 -6.30 9.55 1.70
C HIS A 717 -5.98 9.79 3.16
N LEU A 718 -6.05 11.04 3.60
CA LEU A 718 -5.77 11.44 4.97
C LEU A 718 -7.09 11.55 5.74
N PHE A 719 -7.06 11.15 7.00
CA PHE A 719 -8.13 11.33 7.98
C PHE A 719 -7.58 12.13 9.16
N LEU A 720 -8.11 13.33 9.38
CA LEU A 720 -7.79 14.18 10.52
C LEU A 720 -8.78 13.85 11.65
N TYR A 721 -8.25 13.36 12.77
CA TYR A 721 -8.95 13.15 14.02
C TYR A 721 -8.48 14.16 15.08
N GLU A 722 -9.23 14.33 16.16
CA GLU A 722 -8.86 15.21 17.28
C GLU A 722 -7.50 14.88 17.92
N LYS A 723 -7.07 13.61 17.90
CA LYS A 723 -5.81 13.15 18.51
C LYS A 723 -4.77 12.65 17.49
N ALA A 724 -5.12 12.48 16.20
CA ALA A 724 -4.21 11.93 15.20
C ALA A 724 -4.49 12.37 13.76
N ILE A 725 -3.48 12.30 12.89
CA ILE A 725 -3.62 12.34 11.43
C ILE A 725 -3.29 10.96 10.89
N MET A 726 -4.27 10.24 10.35
CA MET A 726 -4.10 8.91 9.76
C MET A 726 -3.90 9.00 8.24
N PHE A 727 -2.97 8.20 7.73
CA PHE A 727 -2.63 8.09 6.32
C PHE A 727 -3.03 6.71 5.79
N CYS A 728 -3.92 6.68 4.81
CA CYS A 728 -4.40 5.48 4.14
C CYS A 728 -4.06 5.49 2.64
N LYS A 729 -3.89 4.32 2.02
CA LYS A 729 -3.89 4.15 0.56
C LYS A 729 -5.30 3.72 0.13
N LYS A 730 -5.99 4.57 -0.64
CA LYS A 730 -7.25 4.23 -1.32
C LYS A 730 -7.03 2.97 -2.17
N ARG A 731 -7.96 2.03 -2.09
CA ARG A 731 -8.06 0.83 -2.91
C ARG A 731 -9.38 0.93 -3.68
N GLU A 732 -9.32 0.52 -4.94
CA GLU A 732 -10.50 0.26 -5.75
C GLU A 732 -10.51 -1.26 -5.98
N GLU A 733 -11.57 -1.93 -5.55
CA GLU A 733 -11.69 -3.37 -5.67
C GLU A 733 -12.20 -3.70 -7.08
N HIS A 734 -11.34 -4.30 -7.90
CA HIS A 734 -11.70 -4.83 -9.21
C HIS A 734 -12.28 -6.25 -9.06
N GLY A 735 -13.52 -6.33 -8.58
CA GLY A 735 -14.32 -7.55 -8.59
C GLY A 735 -15.54 -7.42 -9.53
N ASP A 736 -16.12 -8.56 -9.96
CA ASP A 736 -17.31 -8.63 -10.82
C ASP A 736 -18.64 -8.18 -10.12
N GLY A 737 -18.54 -7.38 -9.06
CA GLY A 737 -19.67 -6.81 -8.31
C GLY A 737 -19.89 -5.32 -8.61
N TYR A 738 -21.14 -4.87 -8.55
CA TYR A 738 -21.52 -3.49 -8.93
C TYR A 738 -21.08 -2.42 -7.92
N ASP A 739 -20.90 -2.77 -6.65
CA ASP A 739 -20.62 -1.83 -5.56
C ASP A 739 -19.15 -1.40 -5.51
N LYS A 740 -18.85 -0.36 -6.30
CA LYS A 740 -17.55 0.34 -6.34
C LYS A 740 -17.24 1.13 -5.05
N THR A 741 -17.47 0.55 -3.88
CA THR A 741 -17.10 1.14 -2.59
C THR A 741 -15.58 1.17 -2.46
N SER A 742 -15.01 2.37 -2.36
CA SER A 742 -13.56 2.55 -2.20
C SER A 742 -13.14 2.23 -0.76
N SER A 743 -12.25 1.26 -0.58
CA SER A 743 -11.70 0.93 0.74
C SER A 743 -10.37 1.66 1.00
N TYR A 744 -10.04 1.93 2.27
CA TYR A 744 -8.91 2.75 2.66
C TYR A 744 -7.91 1.92 3.50
N SER A 745 -6.93 1.32 2.83
CA SER A 745 -5.93 0.49 3.52
C SER A 745 -4.96 1.35 4.34
N PHE A 746 -4.99 1.23 5.66
CA PHE A 746 -4.14 1.93 6.63
C PHE A 746 -2.65 1.81 6.28
N LYS A 747 -1.87 2.87 6.50
CA LYS A 747 -0.41 2.90 6.26
C LYS A 747 0.37 3.43 7.45
N HIS A 748 -0.08 4.52 8.05
CA HIS A 748 0.62 5.21 9.14
C HIS A 748 -0.33 6.17 9.87
N TYR A 749 0.03 6.65 11.06
CA TYR A 749 -0.64 7.80 11.69
C TYR A 749 0.35 8.61 12.53
N LEU A 750 0.10 9.92 12.61
CA LEU A 750 0.85 10.88 13.42
C LEU A 750 0.00 11.30 14.61
N LYS A 751 0.54 11.28 15.83
CA LYS A 751 -0.16 11.79 17.03
C LYS A 751 -0.11 13.31 17.05
N MET A 752 -1.26 13.96 17.23
CA MET A 752 -1.37 15.41 17.12
C MET A 752 -0.50 16.19 18.13
N ASN A 753 -0.14 15.57 19.26
CA ASN A 753 0.71 16.17 20.29
C ASN A 753 2.16 16.46 19.84
N ALA A 754 2.61 15.85 18.75
CA ALA A 754 3.94 16.08 18.15
C ALA A 754 3.87 16.48 16.67
N VAL A 755 2.68 16.83 16.17
CA VAL A 755 2.46 17.38 14.83
C VAL A 755 2.68 18.90 14.83
N GLY A 756 3.29 19.39 13.77
CA GLY A 756 3.26 20.80 13.37
C GLY A 756 3.04 20.95 11.86
N ILE A 757 2.92 22.19 11.39
CA ILE A 757 2.60 22.49 9.99
C ILE A 757 3.49 23.62 9.44
N THR A 758 3.65 23.63 8.10
CA THR A 758 4.17 24.78 7.35
C THR A 758 3.16 25.15 6.27
N GLU A 759 2.59 26.35 6.33
CA GLU A 759 1.51 26.75 5.42
C GLU A 759 1.97 26.96 3.97
N ASN A 760 3.16 27.52 3.77
CA ASN A 760 3.62 27.93 2.44
C ASN A 760 4.88 27.18 2.02
N ILE A 761 4.82 26.59 0.81
CA ILE A 761 5.96 25.96 0.14
C ILE A 761 6.20 26.71 -1.17
N LYS A 762 7.46 27.01 -1.48
CA LYS A 762 7.85 27.67 -2.75
C LYS A 762 7.43 26.80 -3.94
N GLY A 763 6.87 27.41 -4.98
CA GLY A 763 6.57 26.77 -6.28
C GLY A 763 5.17 26.16 -6.45
N ASP A 764 4.36 25.95 -5.40
CA ASP A 764 2.95 25.55 -5.56
C ASP A 764 2.09 26.01 -4.38
N HIS A 765 1.18 26.96 -4.64
CA HIS A 765 0.28 27.51 -3.62
C HIS A 765 -0.68 26.49 -3.01
N ARG A 766 -0.90 25.33 -3.63
CA ARG A 766 -1.74 24.23 -3.10
C ARG A 766 -0.98 23.28 -2.16
N LYS A 767 0.33 23.45 -1.99
CA LYS A 767 1.16 22.63 -1.10
C LYS A 767 1.29 23.24 0.30
N PHE A 768 1.35 22.37 1.29
CA PHE A 768 1.68 22.67 2.69
C PHE A 768 2.45 21.49 3.30
N GLU A 769 3.14 21.70 4.42
CA GLU A 769 3.83 20.62 5.14
C GLU A 769 3.04 20.24 6.39
N ILE A 770 3.00 18.95 6.69
CA ILE A 770 2.72 18.38 8.01
C ILE A 770 4.03 17.76 8.47
N TRP A 771 4.61 18.24 9.57
CA TRP A 771 5.85 17.68 10.13
C TRP A 771 5.61 17.09 11.51
N TYR A 772 6.42 16.10 11.88
CA TYR A 772 6.29 15.37 13.13
C TYR A 772 7.61 15.37 13.90
N SER A 773 7.52 15.30 15.23
CA SER A 773 8.68 15.15 16.13
C SER A 773 9.84 16.11 15.78
N GLY A 774 9.59 17.42 15.83
CA GLY A 774 10.63 18.42 15.54
C GLY A 774 11.16 18.46 14.10
N ARG A 775 10.38 17.96 13.12
CA ARG A 775 10.75 17.77 11.70
C ARG A 775 11.70 16.59 11.43
N GLU A 776 11.71 15.57 12.29
CA GLU A 776 12.31 14.26 11.96
C GLU A 776 11.64 13.65 10.71
N GLU A 777 10.30 13.70 10.67
CA GLU A 777 9.50 13.36 9.50
C GLU A 777 8.79 14.62 8.97
N VAL A 778 8.87 14.87 7.65
CA VAL A 778 8.16 15.95 6.98
C VAL A 778 7.33 15.39 5.83
N TYR A 779 6.03 15.62 5.86
CA TYR A 779 5.08 15.23 4.82
C TYR A 779 4.66 16.48 4.03
N VAL A 780 5.13 16.59 2.79
CA VAL A 780 4.65 17.63 1.87
C VAL A 780 3.32 17.14 1.28
N VAL A 781 2.25 17.89 1.50
CA VAL A 781 0.89 17.55 1.11
C VAL A 781 0.40 18.56 0.07
N GLN A 782 0.02 18.09 -1.12
CA GLN A 782 -0.60 18.91 -2.16
C GLN A 782 -2.11 18.65 -2.19
N ALA A 783 -2.89 19.69 -1.90
CA ALA A 783 -4.34 19.67 -2.05
C ALA A 783 -4.77 19.82 -3.52
N GLN A 784 -6.00 19.41 -3.83
CA GLN A 784 -6.55 19.56 -5.19
C GLN A 784 -6.77 21.05 -5.54
N THR A 785 -7.26 21.82 -4.57
CA THR A 785 -7.51 23.28 -4.68
C THR A 785 -6.90 24.03 -3.49
N VAL A 786 -6.79 25.36 -3.60
CA VAL A 786 -6.25 26.21 -2.52
C VAL A 786 -7.22 26.25 -1.33
N GLU A 787 -8.52 26.27 -1.58
CA GLU A 787 -9.59 26.29 -0.57
C GLU A 787 -9.52 25.02 0.29
N MET A 788 -9.29 23.86 -0.33
CA MET A 788 -9.11 22.59 0.37
C MET A 788 -7.86 22.62 1.28
N LYS A 789 -6.73 23.17 0.80
CA LYS A 789 -5.53 23.40 1.64
C LYS A 789 -5.85 24.31 2.83
N MET A 790 -6.52 25.44 2.60
CA MET A 790 -6.81 26.42 3.66
C MET A 790 -7.78 25.84 4.70
N ALA A 791 -8.77 25.06 4.28
CA ALA A 791 -9.66 24.34 5.19
C ALA A 791 -8.88 23.35 6.08
N TRP A 792 -8.00 22.55 5.50
CA TRP A 792 -7.15 21.61 6.24
C TRP A 792 -6.19 22.29 7.21
N LEU A 793 -5.51 23.37 6.79
CA LEU A 793 -4.64 24.15 7.66
C LEU A 793 -5.40 24.78 8.83
N ASN A 794 -6.60 25.31 8.59
CA ASN A 794 -7.43 25.90 9.62
C ASN A 794 -7.93 24.87 10.63
N GLU A 795 -8.32 23.66 10.19
CA GLU A 795 -8.76 22.61 11.12
C GLU A 795 -7.60 22.04 11.93
N ILE A 796 -6.43 21.81 11.32
CA ILE A 796 -5.22 21.40 12.04
C ILE A 796 -4.83 22.48 13.08
N ARG A 797 -4.89 23.77 12.74
CA ARG A 797 -4.66 24.88 13.70
C ARG A 797 -5.60 24.83 14.89
N LYS A 798 -6.91 24.60 14.68
CA LYS A 798 -7.88 24.48 15.78
C LYS A 798 -7.51 23.33 16.73
N VAL A 799 -7.12 22.17 16.20
CA VAL A 799 -6.71 21.02 17.01
C VAL A 799 -5.43 21.34 17.80
N LEU A 800 -4.40 21.88 17.15
CA LEU A 800 -3.15 22.27 17.82
C LEU A 800 -3.38 23.33 18.90
N PHE A 801 -4.27 24.30 18.65
CA PHE A 801 -4.66 25.31 19.65
C PHE A 801 -5.35 24.69 20.87
N LYS A 802 -6.38 23.85 20.65
CA LYS A 802 -7.05 23.10 21.74
C LYS A 802 -6.06 22.28 22.57
N GLN A 803 -5.08 21.63 21.93
CA GLN A 803 -4.06 20.86 22.66
C GLN A 803 -3.10 21.76 23.46
N GLN A 804 -2.74 22.93 22.95
CA GLN A 804 -1.97 23.91 23.73
C GLN A 804 -2.76 24.45 24.95
N GLU A 805 -4.08 24.60 24.85
CA GLU A 805 -4.92 24.97 25.99
C GLU A 805 -4.98 23.85 27.03
N LEU A 806 -5.21 22.59 26.62
CA LEU A 806 -5.17 21.44 27.53
C LEU A 806 -3.83 21.32 28.26
N ILE A 807 -2.70 21.46 27.56
CA ILE A 807 -1.35 21.42 28.16
C ILE A 807 -1.13 22.60 29.12
N LYS A 808 -1.73 23.78 28.88
CA LYS A 808 -1.68 24.91 29.83
C LYS A 808 -2.50 24.62 31.09
N VAL A 809 -3.69 24.04 30.95
CA VAL A 809 -4.55 23.66 32.09
C VAL A 809 -3.90 22.57 32.93
N GLU A 810 -3.34 21.53 32.32
CA GLU A 810 -2.58 20.50 33.02
C GLU A 810 -1.37 21.11 33.76
N LYS A 811 -0.56 21.95 33.11
CA LYS A 811 0.58 22.61 33.76
C LYS A 811 0.16 23.52 34.92
N GLN A 812 -1.00 24.16 34.85
CA GLN A 812 -1.57 24.94 35.96
C GLN A 812 -2.03 24.03 37.11
N GLN A 813 -2.61 22.86 36.83
CA GLN A 813 -2.92 21.86 37.87
C GLN A 813 -1.66 21.28 38.52
N TYR A 814 -0.61 20.97 37.76
CA TYR A 814 0.68 20.52 38.32
C TYR A 814 1.34 21.62 39.18
N GLN A 815 1.33 22.89 38.74
CA GLN A 815 1.85 24.00 39.54
C GLN A 815 1.06 24.26 40.85
N LEU A 816 -0.23 23.92 40.90
CA LEU A 816 -1.03 23.93 42.14
C LEU A 816 -0.73 22.72 43.04
N THR A 817 -0.15 21.65 42.51
CA THR A 817 0.17 20.42 43.25
C THR A 817 1.58 20.46 43.85
N ASP A 818 2.55 21.04 43.13
CA ASP A 818 3.96 21.15 43.55
C ASP A 818 4.23 22.17 44.68
N GLN A 819 3.26 23.00 45.09
CA GLN A 819 3.43 23.93 46.22
C GLN A 819 3.38 23.26 47.61
N VAL A 820 3.15 21.94 47.71
CA VAL A 820 2.96 21.24 48.99
C VAL A 820 4.20 20.44 49.47
N GLN A 821 5.24 20.24 48.64
CA GLN A 821 6.44 19.49 49.04
C GLN A 821 7.76 20.20 48.73
N LEU A 822 8.27 20.95 49.73
CA LEU A 822 9.62 21.50 49.74
C LEU A 822 10.50 20.78 50.79
N SER A 823 11.55 20.09 50.35
CA SER A 823 12.80 19.85 51.08
C SER A 823 13.89 19.38 50.10
N PRO A 824 15.12 19.93 50.10
CA PRO A 824 16.12 19.65 49.08
C PRO A 824 17.17 18.60 49.51
N GLN A 825 17.77 17.91 48.53
CA GLN A 825 19.13 17.38 48.65
C GLN A 825 19.96 17.70 47.40
N LEU A 826 21.28 17.78 47.61
CA LEU A 826 22.29 18.41 46.75
C LEU A 826 23.14 17.35 46.01
N ASN A 827 24.11 17.83 45.21
CA ASN A 827 25.17 17.10 44.46
C ASN A 827 24.74 16.60 43.06
N ASP A 828 25.55 16.69 41.99
CA ASP A 828 26.77 17.49 41.73
C ASP A 828 27.01 17.63 40.20
N TRP A 829 27.85 18.59 39.79
CA TRP A 829 28.28 18.96 38.41
C TRP A 829 29.33 17.95 37.84
N PRO A 830 29.94 18.04 36.61
CA PRO A 830 29.74 18.84 35.37
C PRO A 830 29.29 17.98 34.15
N GLY A 831 29.10 18.48 32.92
CA GLY A 831 29.16 19.85 32.38
C GLY A 831 29.11 19.87 30.84
N MET A 832 28.41 20.84 30.24
CA MET A 832 28.37 21.08 28.78
C MET A 832 28.91 22.48 28.46
N SER A 833 29.94 22.54 27.62
CA SER A 833 30.58 23.74 27.02
C SER A 833 31.74 23.23 26.16
N GLN A 834 31.98 23.62 24.91
CA GLN A 834 31.30 24.53 23.98
C GLN A 834 31.38 23.92 22.56
N SER A 835 30.48 24.31 21.66
CA SER A 835 30.89 24.55 20.27
C SER A 835 30.23 25.83 19.81
N VAL A 836 31.07 26.81 19.51
CA VAL A 836 30.66 28.10 18.95
C VAL A 836 30.26 27.91 17.48
N GLU A 837 29.47 28.86 16.99
CA GLU A 837 28.99 28.98 15.63
C GLU A 837 30.11 28.84 14.58
N LEU A 838 29.78 28.19 13.47
CA LEU A 838 30.14 28.63 12.12
C LEU A 838 29.06 28.11 11.17
N CYS A 839 28.22 29.01 10.68
CA CYS A 839 27.49 28.86 9.43
C CYS A 839 28.52 28.75 8.27
N GLU A 840 28.22 28.37 7.03
CA GLU A 840 26.96 28.31 6.28
C GLU A 840 27.23 27.45 5.01
N GLY A 841 26.26 27.33 4.09
CA GLY A 841 26.57 26.92 2.70
C GLY A 841 25.97 25.59 2.20
N LEU A 842 24.66 25.60 1.95
CA LEU A 842 24.03 25.01 0.74
C LEU A 842 22.51 25.31 0.72
N GLU A 843 22.15 26.58 0.85
CA GLU A 843 20.84 27.12 0.45
C GLU A 843 21.07 28.20 -0.62
N GLU A 844 21.31 27.82 -1.88
CA GLU A 844 21.47 28.85 -2.92
C GLU A 844 21.05 28.39 -4.34
N TRP A 845 19.77 28.01 -4.51
CA TRP A 845 19.10 27.96 -5.82
C TRP A 845 17.69 28.61 -5.75
N ALA A 846 17.60 29.84 -5.25
CA ALA A 846 16.37 30.67 -5.31
C ALA A 846 16.66 32.18 -5.07
N THR A 847 17.71 32.71 -5.68
CA THR A 847 18.33 34.00 -5.31
C THR A 847 19.01 34.69 -6.53
N ASN A 848 19.70 35.82 -6.30
CA ASN A 848 20.82 36.34 -7.10
C ASN A 848 20.56 36.79 -8.57
N SER A 849 19.70 37.80 -8.75
CA SER A 849 20.04 38.96 -9.61
C SER A 849 20.52 40.08 -8.66
N TYR A 850 21.52 40.93 -8.93
CA TYR A 850 22.04 41.53 -10.17
C TYR A 850 23.55 41.88 -10.04
N LEU A 851 24.17 42.26 -11.17
CA LEU A 851 25.37 43.11 -11.32
C LEU A 851 26.76 42.53 -10.95
N SER A 852 27.64 42.57 -11.96
CA SER A 852 29.08 42.31 -12.01
C SER A 852 29.66 43.42 -12.92
N THR A 853 30.88 43.96 -12.83
CA THR A 853 32.03 43.89 -11.89
C THR A 853 33.03 44.99 -12.27
N CYS A 854 34.05 45.22 -11.41
CA CYS A 854 35.49 45.46 -11.70
C CYS A 854 36.09 46.47 -10.70
N SER A 855 37.37 46.38 -10.29
CA SER A 855 38.52 45.64 -10.87
C SER A 855 39.51 45.12 -9.82
N ASP A 856 40.18 44.01 -10.15
CA ASP A 856 41.59 43.58 -9.92
C ASP A 856 42.48 44.25 -8.84
N THR A 857 43.25 43.43 -8.11
CA THR A 857 44.68 43.13 -8.40
C THR A 857 45.26 41.98 -7.55
N GLU A 858 46.12 41.18 -8.19
CA GLU A 858 47.30 40.41 -7.75
C GLU A 858 47.68 40.33 -6.24
N GLU A 859 48.04 39.13 -5.73
CA GLU A 859 49.46 38.71 -5.53
C GLU A 859 49.60 37.24 -5.05
N GLU A 860 50.84 36.77 -4.88
CA GLU A 860 51.27 35.36 -4.85
C GLU A 860 51.26 34.65 -3.47
N ASP A 861 51.46 33.31 -3.57
CA ASP A 861 52.42 32.51 -2.78
C ASP A 861 51.92 31.61 -1.63
N GLY A 862 52.63 30.48 -1.45
CA GLY A 862 52.95 30.01 -0.10
C GLY A 862 52.27 28.75 0.48
N SER A 863 52.71 27.57 0.02
CA SER A 863 53.07 26.42 0.88
C SER A 863 52.01 25.58 1.64
N GLN A 864 52.13 24.25 1.45
CA GLN A 864 52.18 23.15 2.47
C GLN A 864 51.16 23.18 3.65
N LEU A 865 50.39 22.11 3.89
CA LEU A 865 50.86 20.72 4.09
C LEU A 865 49.72 19.70 3.89
#